data_AF-A0A6M4H9T5-F1
#
_entry.id   AF-A0A6M4H9T5-F1
#
_cell.length_a   1.000
_cell.length_b   1.000
_cell.length_c   1.000
_cell.angle_alpha   90.00
_cell.angle_beta   90.00
_cell.angle_gamma   90.00
#
_symmetry.space_group_name_H-M   'P 1'
#
loop_
_entity.id
_entity.type
_entity.pdbx_description
1 polymer ?
#
loop_
_entity_poly.entity_id
_entity_poly.type
_entity_poly.pdbx_seq_one_letter_code
_entity_poly.pdbx_strand_id
1 'polypeptide(L)'
;MAHILRLAAAALCVAFASPSVLANSTGVIGTTNKSGGSGCNGCHGAAGGNMASVAITGPASLTAGQAGTYTVTATQVTGSAGVKMGVNVAASDSPTPLSVFAGMPTGLSSGEIHHNSAVGALRTTSGGTATYQFTYTMPAAAAVGSTHTLYAASTLAFTGWNHAPNFTVTTAPVNPTSVTPSNITQATVDLTWTGGGPQYRVVYKTGAVAPTTPTDGTTINLAAVTSTTVAGLTGGTQYTFKIFSKDAGATVFSASGPTTTITTLATTAGTRYVNASAGSNAGNCSSAGLPCRTITYAMAQATSGNPGDLISVAPGTYNVALGEVFPIIFKPGVQLVATGTPSNTIIDGTGDTVRQGLIFSTGNASPVARIEGFTIANGLHIPSQGGSATGGGVRIQTSSQTFTITRNVFSNNEARGYSADNSTGMTGGLGWGGGLYVFSSAMNVVNNVFVGNIARGGNGFSHPGTPLTGNEYGGPGEGGAIYIGGTGIVINNTFYGNAAIGGNGGSSSTGTANGREGSKGAISASGNPAPSIANNIFMNNSASSGTGGTPDISSIGAVLAGNAPSVRNNLFFGNTVSGAASAGDTIGVSSVSANPNFLAAPTSFNIPVGSPAAGTGSATAAPTVDLAGTTRATPPAIGAYEPGNPNPPRLANISTRGLVGTGNNVMIAGLIVGGPSAKTVVITVAGPSLSGAGIPNPLANPHLTLIRSSDGVTVGASDNWGDAANAAAIQSAGFAPAHPAEPAIMMTLAPGAYTAIVQGSAGIGTGVALVGVYEIDHPEVPLINLSTRGQVLNGSDVMIAGLIIYGDGPQQVVITVAGPSLVNAGIPNPIANPTLTLIRSSDGVVVGSNDNWGDAANAAAIQAAGFAPAHAAEPAIMMTLAPGAYTAIVQGSGGQSTGIGLVGVYKVN
;
A
#
# COMPACT_ATOMS: atom_id res chain seq x y z
N MET A 1 -62.27 24.16 52.86
CA MET A 1 -63.72 24.46 52.80
C MET A 1 -64.03 25.50 53.87
N ALA A 2 -64.90 26.45 53.55
CA ALA A 2 -65.38 27.59 54.35
C ALA A 2 -64.43 28.79 54.49
N HIS A 3 -64.86 30.05 54.45
CA HIS A 3 -65.99 30.77 53.84
C HIS A 3 -65.82 32.24 54.28
N ILE A 4 -65.96 33.19 53.34
CA ILE A 4 -66.79 34.41 53.42
C ILE A 4 -66.82 35.22 54.74
N LEU A 5 -66.51 36.54 54.68
CA LEU A 5 -67.43 37.67 54.94
C LEU A 5 -66.70 39.04 55.01
N ARG A 6 -67.24 40.03 54.26
CA ARG A 6 -67.50 41.47 54.61
C ARG A 6 -66.33 42.46 54.76
N LEU A 7 -66.43 43.75 54.44
CA LEU A 7 -67.38 44.59 53.68
C LEU A 7 -66.73 46.00 53.54
N ALA A 8 -66.97 46.67 52.40
CA ALA A 8 -67.16 48.12 52.18
C ALA A 8 -66.11 49.18 52.60
N ALA A 9 -65.71 50.03 51.63
CA ALA A 9 -65.99 51.47 51.65
C ALA A 9 -65.59 52.21 50.34
N ALA A 10 -66.53 53.03 49.87
CA ALA A 10 -66.39 54.36 49.26
C ALA A 10 -65.77 54.58 47.86
N ALA A 11 -66.65 55.09 47.00
CA ALA A 11 -66.49 55.72 45.70
C ALA A 11 -65.54 56.93 45.66
N LEU A 12 -64.78 57.07 44.57
CA LEU A 12 -65.01 58.06 43.49
C LEU A 12 -63.74 58.12 42.61
N CYS A 13 -63.78 57.53 41.41
CA CYS A 13 -62.82 57.88 40.35
C CYS A 13 -63.42 57.65 38.98
N VAL A 14 -63.37 58.73 38.20
CA VAL A 14 -63.86 58.90 36.84
C VAL A 14 -63.12 57.93 35.91
N ALA A 15 -63.77 56.84 35.52
CA ALA A 15 -63.38 56.12 34.32
C ALA A 15 -64.23 56.68 33.18
N PHE A 16 -63.63 57.58 32.39
CA PHE A 16 -64.19 57.92 31.08
C PHE A 16 -64.53 56.61 30.37
N ALA A 17 -65.83 56.41 30.13
CA ALA A 17 -66.27 55.56 29.04
C ALA A 17 -65.58 56.10 27.79
N SER A 18 -64.47 55.46 27.40
CA SER A 18 -63.84 55.75 26.13
C SER A 18 -64.92 55.44 25.09
N PRO A 19 -65.31 56.39 24.24
CA PRO A 19 -66.33 56.12 23.24
C PRO A 19 -65.87 54.87 22.48
N SER A 20 -66.75 53.88 22.40
CA SER A 20 -66.69 52.80 21.43
C SER A 20 -66.76 53.46 20.05
N VAL A 21 -65.64 54.01 19.60
CA VAL A 21 -65.54 54.63 18.28
C VAL A 21 -65.47 53.49 17.28
N LEU A 22 -66.51 53.46 16.46
CA LEU A 22 -66.71 52.59 15.31
C LEU A 22 -65.43 52.59 14.45
N ALA A 23 -64.70 51.48 14.42
CA ALA A 23 -64.00 51.14 13.19
C ALA A 23 -65.10 50.98 12.13
N ASN A 24 -65.03 51.72 11.03
CA ASN A 24 -66.00 51.56 9.95
C ASN A 24 -66.01 50.08 9.55
N SER A 25 -67.15 49.40 9.70
CA SER A 25 -67.31 47.97 9.38
C SER A 25 -67.06 47.65 7.91
N THR A 26 -66.97 48.67 7.06
CA THR A 26 -66.68 48.58 5.62
C THR A 26 -65.27 49.04 5.22
N GLY A 27 -64.46 49.53 6.18
CA GLY A 27 -63.13 50.10 5.92
C GLY A 27 -63.17 51.45 5.18
N VAL A 28 -62.06 52.18 5.19
CA VAL A 28 -61.86 53.39 4.37
C VAL A 28 -60.83 53.07 3.30
N ILE A 29 -61.17 53.22 2.03
CA ILE A 29 -60.27 53.02 0.87
C ILE A 29 -59.62 54.36 0.46
N GLY A 30 -58.48 54.31 -0.24
CA GLY A 30 -57.78 55.49 -0.77
C GLY A 30 -56.86 56.20 0.22
N THR A 31 -56.56 55.58 1.37
CA THR A 31 -55.70 56.16 2.43
C THR A 31 -54.22 55.82 2.26
N THR A 32 -53.88 54.95 1.31
CA THR A 32 -52.49 54.62 0.95
C THR A 32 -51.90 55.66 0.00
N ASN A 33 -50.57 55.61 -0.20
CA ASN A 33 -49.88 56.48 -1.15
C ASN A 33 -50.08 56.14 -2.63
N LYS A 34 -50.87 55.12 -2.98
CA LYS A 34 -51.06 54.68 -4.38
C LYS A 34 -51.50 55.83 -5.30
N SER A 35 -52.35 56.73 -4.81
CA SER A 35 -52.91 57.85 -5.59
C SER A 35 -52.59 59.22 -4.98
N GLY A 36 -51.52 59.33 -4.18
CA GLY A 36 -51.22 60.54 -3.42
C GLY A 36 -52.23 60.82 -2.28
N GLY A 37 -52.82 59.75 -1.71
CA GLY A 37 -53.85 59.86 -0.69
C GLY A 37 -53.39 60.70 0.51
N SER A 38 -54.28 61.56 1.02
CA SER A 38 -54.05 62.45 2.17
C SER A 38 -53.88 61.72 3.51
N GLY A 39 -53.71 60.39 3.46
CA GLY A 39 -53.62 59.49 4.59
C GLY A 39 -54.91 59.41 5.39
N CYS A 40 -54.77 59.21 6.69
CA CYS A 40 -55.90 59.05 7.61
C CYS A 40 -56.22 60.34 8.39
N ASN A 41 -55.85 61.52 7.85
CA ASN A 41 -55.86 62.83 8.52
C ASN A 41 -57.26 63.39 8.91
N GLY A 42 -58.35 62.70 8.58
CA GLY A 42 -59.71 63.04 9.04
C GLY A 42 -60.24 62.17 10.19
N CYS A 43 -59.55 61.07 10.53
CA CYS A 43 -60.08 60.06 11.45
C CYS A 43 -59.08 59.60 12.52
N HIS A 44 -57.76 59.75 12.34
CA HIS A 44 -56.77 59.08 13.21
C HIS A 44 -55.61 59.98 13.68
N GLY A 45 -55.87 61.26 13.96
CA GLY A 45 -54.85 62.21 14.40
C GLY A 45 -53.89 62.62 13.27
N ALA A 46 -52.78 63.26 13.64
CA ALA A 46 -51.78 63.75 12.69
C ALA A 46 -50.87 62.64 12.13
N ALA A 47 -50.39 62.83 10.90
CA ALA A 47 -49.34 62.01 10.30
C ALA A 47 -48.09 61.97 11.20
N GLY A 48 -47.55 60.77 11.45
CA GLY A 48 -46.37 60.57 12.28
C GLY A 48 -46.55 60.88 13.77
N GLY A 49 -47.79 60.98 14.28
CA GLY A 49 -48.09 61.23 15.70
C GLY A 49 -47.56 60.14 16.65
N ASN A 50 -48.43 59.36 17.29
CA ASN A 50 -47.95 58.23 18.11
C ASN A 50 -47.46 57.02 17.27
N MET A 51 -47.50 57.11 15.94
CA MET A 51 -47.02 56.07 15.02
C MET A 51 -45.57 56.35 14.60
N ALA A 52 -44.62 55.56 15.08
CA ALA A 52 -43.20 55.75 14.77
C ALA A 52 -42.86 55.32 13.34
N SER A 53 -43.31 54.14 12.91
CA SER A 53 -43.03 53.64 11.56
C SER A 53 -44.03 52.57 11.11
N VAL A 54 -44.12 52.41 9.79
CA VAL A 54 -44.80 51.30 9.13
C VAL A 54 -43.86 50.73 8.08
N ALA A 55 -43.77 49.41 7.97
CA ALA A 55 -42.90 48.74 7.01
C ALA A 55 -43.61 47.56 6.37
N ILE A 56 -43.32 47.32 5.08
CA ILE A 56 -43.73 46.11 4.37
C ILE A 56 -42.51 45.19 4.27
N THR A 57 -42.70 43.90 4.55
CA THR A 57 -41.68 42.86 4.36
C THR A 57 -42.28 41.69 3.57
N GLY A 58 -41.49 41.08 2.69
CA GLY A 58 -41.90 39.95 1.86
C GLY A 58 -40.96 39.74 0.67
N PRO A 59 -41.31 38.85 -0.29
CA PRO A 59 -40.51 38.62 -1.48
C PRO A 59 -40.36 39.89 -2.33
N ALA A 60 -39.11 40.29 -2.61
CA ALA A 60 -38.81 41.42 -3.51
C ALA A 60 -38.98 41.08 -5.01
N SER A 61 -39.20 39.81 -5.34
CA SER A 61 -39.49 39.36 -6.71
C SER A 61 -40.41 38.14 -6.73
N LEU A 62 -41.25 38.04 -7.76
CA LEU A 62 -42.19 36.95 -8.01
C LEU A 62 -42.27 36.66 -9.51
N THR A 63 -42.42 35.41 -9.92
CA THR A 63 -42.71 35.07 -11.32
C THR A 63 -44.15 35.46 -11.69
N ALA A 64 -44.45 35.67 -12.97
CA ALA A 64 -45.81 36.01 -13.42
C ALA A 64 -46.83 34.97 -12.94
N GLY A 65 -47.92 35.41 -12.30
CA GLY A 65 -48.94 34.55 -11.70
C GLY A 65 -48.60 33.99 -10.31
N GLN A 66 -47.40 34.21 -9.79
CA GLN A 66 -47.00 33.70 -8.48
C GLN A 66 -47.56 34.56 -7.33
N ALA A 67 -48.10 33.91 -6.32
CA ALA A 67 -48.50 34.55 -5.06
C ALA A 67 -47.31 34.66 -4.08
N GLY A 68 -47.17 35.81 -3.45
CA GLY A 68 -46.24 36.07 -2.36
C GLY A 68 -46.96 36.54 -1.10
N THR A 69 -46.50 36.08 0.06
CA THR A 69 -47.00 36.54 1.36
C THR A 69 -46.18 37.73 1.84
N TYR A 70 -46.87 38.80 2.24
CA TYR A 70 -46.27 40.04 2.73
C TYR A 70 -46.81 40.38 4.11
N THR A 71 -45.98 41.05 4.91
CA THR A 71 -46.32 41.48 6.26
C THR A 71 -46.15 42.98 6.37
N VAL A 72 -47.21 43.68 6.79
CA VAL A 72 -47.15 45.06 7.26
C VAL A 72 -46.88 45.04 8.76
N THR A 73 -45.77 45.65 9.17
CA THR A 73 -45.42 45.86 10.58
C THR A 73 -45.57 47.32 10.90
N ALA A 74 -46.31 47.63 11.96
CA ALA A 74 -46.48 48.99 12.44
C ALA A 74 -45.97 49.11 13.88
N THR A 75 -45.25 50.19 14.16
CA THR A 75 -44.52 50.41 15.41
C THR A 75 -44.90 51.75 16.02
N GLN A 76 -45.23 51.74 17.31
CA GLN A 76 -45.60 52.91 18.11
C GLN A 76 -44.35 53.64 18.65
N VAL A 77 -44.45 54.96 18.89
CA VAL A 77 -43.38 55.79 19.49
C VAL A 77 -43.09 55.40 20.95
N THR A 78 -44.11 55.04 21.73
CA THR A 78 -44.02 54.59 23.13
C THR A 78 -44.65 53.20 23.31
N GLY A 79 -43.90 52.25 23.90
CA GLY A 79 -44.15 50.80 23.80
C GLY A 79 -45.23 50.18 24.70
N SER A 80 -46.40 50.79 24.83
CA SER A 80 -47.52 50.20 25.59
C SER A 80 -48.15 49.03 24.81
N ALA A 81 -48.33 47.88 25.44
CA ALA A 81 -49.06 46.74 24.85
C ALA A 81 -50.58 46.99 24.87
N GLY A 82 -51.30 46.36 23.95
CA GLY A 82 -52.77 46.36 23.94
C GLY A 82 -53.42 47.47 23.10
N VAL A 83 -52.66 48.31 22.39
CA VAL A 83 -53.23 49.38 21.56
C VAL A 83 -53.65 48.85 20.20
N LYS A 84 -54.91 49.07 19.80
CA LYS A 84 -55.46 48.58 18.53
C LYS A 84 -54.86 49.32 17.33
N MET A 85 -54.52 48.55 16.30
CA MET A 85 -53.87 49.03 15.07
C MET A 85 -54.74 48.73 13.86
N GLY A 86 -54.92 49.71 12.97
CA GLY A 86 -55.57 49.55 11.68
C GLY A 86 -54.54 49.41 10.56
N VAL A 87 -54.94 48.80 9.44
CA VAL A 87 -54.09 48.67 8.25
C VAL A 87 -54.89 48.96 6.98
N ASN A 88 -54.20 49.53 6.00
CA ASN A 88 -54.64 49.68 4.62
C ASN A 88 -53.51 49.26 3.68
N VAL A 89 -53.81 48.46 2.66
CA VAL A 89 -52.83 48.00 1.66
C VAL A 89 -53.41 48.13 0.26
N ALA A 90 -52.60 48.65 -0.66
CA ALA A 90 -52.90 48.75 -2.09
C ALA A 90 -51.70 48.28 -2.92
N ALA A 91 -51.94 47.87 -4.17
CA ALA A 91 -50.88 47.55 -5.13
C ALA A 91 -51.05 48.40 -6.39
N SER A 92 -49.97 48.71 -7.11
CA SER A 92 -50.00 49.54 -8.33
C SER A 92 -50.86 48.94 -9.46
N ASP A 93 -51.03 47.62 -9.46
CA ASP A 93 -51.69 46.87 -10.53
C ASP A 93 -53.21 47.05 -10.60
N SER A 94 -53.76 46.83 -11.80
CA SER A 94 -55.19 46.85 -12.09
C SER A 94 -55.57 45.70 -13.05
N PRO A 95 -56.57 44.85 -12.72
CA PRO A 95 -57.27 44.79 -11.42
C PRO A 95 -56.31 44.44 -10.28
N THR A 96 -56.59 44.89 -9.06
CA THR A 96 -55.64 44.71 -7.96
C THR A 96 -55.52 43.24 -7.55
N PRO A 97 -54.32 42.64 -7.56
CA PRO A 97 -54.15 41.21 -7.30
C PRO A 97 -53.81 40.94 -5.82
N LEU A 98 -54.55 41.60 -4.93
CA LEU A 98 -54.41 41.44 -3.48
C LEU A 98 -55.46 40.49 -2.95
N SER A 99 -55.10 39.65 -1.97
CA SER A 99 -56.04 38.87 -1.20
C SER A 99 -55.73 38.94 0.30
N VAL A 100 -56.80 38.91 1.11
CA VAL A 100 -56.68 38.87 2.58
C VAL A 100 -56.07 37.56 3.02
N PHE A 101 -55.26 37.60 4.07
CA PHE A 101 -54.68 36.39 4.67
C PHE A 101 -55.69 35.77 5.65
N ALA A 102 -55.89 34.45 5.57
CA ALA A 102 -56.89 33.77 6.40
C ALA A 102 -56.64 34.00 7.90
N GLY A 103 -57.69 34.34 8.64
CA GLY A 103 -57.62 34.63 10.08
C GLY A 103 -57.07 36.02 10.46
N MET A 104 -56.67 36.85 9.49
CA MET A 104 -56.37 38.27 9.74
C MET A 104 -57.67 39.10 9.77
N PRO A 105 -57.79 40.07 10.68
CA PRO A 105 -58.98 40.92 10.80
C PRO A 105 -58.96 42.01 9.71
N THR A 106 -59.05 41.58 8.45
CA THR A 106 -58.93 42.41 7.25
C THR A 106 -59.98 42.00 6.21
N GLY A 107 -60.49 42.98 5.46
CA GLY A 107 -61.35 42.79 4.30
C GLY A 107 -60.69 43.32 3.02
N LEU A 108 -61.23 42.94 1.87
CA LEU A 108 -60.85 43.47 0.55
C LEU A 108 -62.07 44.15 -0.08
N SER A 109 -61.98 45.45 -0.35
CA SER A 109 -63.03 46.20 -1.04
C SER A 109 -62.41 47.14 -2.07
N SER A 110 -63.03 47.23 -3.25
CA SER A 110 -62.55 48.07 -4.36
C SER A 110 -61.05 47.90 -4.71
N GLY A 111 -60.51 46.70 -4.49
CA GLY A 111 -59.10 46.39 -4.76
C GLY A 111 -58.10 46.90 -3.72
N GLU A 112 -58.54 47.32 -2.53
CA GLU A 112 -57.66 47.64 -1.40
C GLU A 112 -58.01 46.80 -0.17
N ILE A 113 -56.98 46.34 0.54
CA ILE A 113 -57.16 45.67 1.82
C ILE A 113 -57.31 46.73 2.89
N HIS A 114 -58.29 46.55 3.77
CA HIS A 114 -58.54 47.40 4.92
C HIS A 114 -58.73 46.52 6.16
N HIS A 115 -58.47 47.07 7.35
CA HIS A 115 -58.81 46.42 8.60
C HIS A 115 -60.33 46.27 8.75
N ASN A 116 -60.80 45.10 9.18
CA ASN A 116 -62.22 44.79 9.31
C ASN A 116 -62.49 44.06 10.63
N SER A 117 -63.12 44.75 11.57
CA SER A 117 -63.45 44.21 12.90
C SER A 117 -64.61 43.22 12.92
N ALA A 118 -65.39 43.10 11.83
CA ALA A 118 -66.43 42.09 11.69
C ALA A 118 -65.86 40.70 11.38
N VAL A 119 -64.64 40.65 10.81
CA VAL A 119 -63.93 39.39 10.50
C VAL A 119 -63.17 38.88 11.73
N GLY A 120 -62.73 39.76 12.63
CA GLY A 120 -62.06 39.38 13.87
C GLY A 120 -61.60 40.59 14.68
N ALA A 121 -61.11 40.35 15.90
CA ALA A 121 -60.56 41.41 16.74
C ALA A 121 -59.33 42.04 16.09
N LEU A 122 -59.32 43.38 15.97
CA LEU A 122 -58.17 44.13 15.44
C LEU A 122 -56.89 43.80 16.21
N ARG A 123 -55.77 43.76 15.49
CA ARG A 123 -54.46 43.48 16.09
C ARG A 123 -54.10 44.57 17.09
N THR A 124 -53.57 44.14 18.23
CA THR A 124 -53.06 45.03 19.27
C THR A 124 -51.56 44.99 19.34
N THR A 125 -50.94 46.08 19.80
CA THR A 125 -49.51 46.16 19.99
C THR A 125 -49.03 45.15 21.05
N SER A 126 -47.93 44.45 20.76
CA SER A 126 -47.12 43.70 21.72
C SER A 126 -45.69 44.23 21.62
N GLY A 127 -45.13 44.70 22.74
CA GLY A 127 -43.85 45.44 22.74
C GLY A 127 -43.87 46.69 21.85
N GLY A 128 -45.04 47.33 21.68
CA GLY A 128 -45.21 48.51 20.82
C GLY A 128 -45.38 48.20 19.33
N THR A 129 -45.48 46.94 18.90
CA THR A 129 -45.61 46.55 17.49
C THR A 129 -46.85 45.70 17.21
N ALA A 130 -47.45 45.83 16.03
CA ALA A 130 -48.50 44.94 15.54
C ALA A 130 -48.28 44.61 14.06
N THR A 131 -48.71 43.41 13.64
CA THR A 131 -48.50 42.92 12.27
C THR A 131 -49.79 42.45 11.61
N TYR A 132 -49.88 42.75 10.31
CA TYR A 132 -50.93 42.29 9.41
C TYR A 132 -50.30 41.59 8.20
N GLN A 133 -50.83 40.43 7.82
CA GLN A 133 -50.37 39.74 6.62
C GLN A 133 -51.38 39.86 5.49
N PHE A 134 -50.86 39.90 4.27
CA PHE A 134 -51.64 39.86 3.05
C PHE A 134 -50.91 39.05 1.98
N THR A 135 -51.63 38.69 0.92
CA THR A 135 -51.04 38.05 -0.25
C THR A 135 -51.13 39.00 -1.43
N TYR A 136 -50.03 39.11 -2.18
CA TYR A 136 -50.00 39.77 -3.48
C TYR A 136 -49.65 38.71 -4.53
N THR A 137 -50.47 38.62 -5.58
CA THR A 137 -50.22 37.74 -6.72
C THR A 137 -49.70 38.57 -7.88
N MET A 138 -48.51 38.24 -8.37
CA MET A 138 -47.97 38.91 -9.54
C MET A 138 -48.92 38.73 -10.74
N PRO A 139 -49.29 39.78 -11.48
CA PRO A 139 -50.18 39.63 -12.64
C PRO A 139 -49.66 38.56 -13.62
N ALA A 140 -50.56 37.72 -14.14
CA ALA A 140 -50.18 36.64 -15.05
C ALA A 140 -49.58 37.15 -16.38
N ALA A 141 -49.92 38.39 -16.77
CA ALA A 141 -49.39 39.08 -17.95
C ALA A 141 -48.24 40.04 -17.64
N ALA A 142 -47.71 40.06 -16.41
CA ALA A 142 -46.58 40.91 -16.06
C ALA A 142 -45.35 40.56 -16.92
N ALA A 143 -44.76 41.57 -17.55
CA ALA A 143 -43.56 41.39 -18.34
C ALA A 143 -42.38 41.11 -17.40
N VAL A 144 -41.49 40.20 -17.77
CA VAL A 144 -40.33 39.91 -16.93
C VAL A 144 -39.47 41.18 -16.77
N GLY A 145 -39.07 41.47 -15.53
CA GLY A 145 -38.36 42.69 -15.15
C GLY A 145 -39.25 43.89 -14.84
N SER A 146 -40.58 43.84 -15.02
CA SER A 146 -41.45 44.95 -14.62
C SER A 146 -41.52 45.09 -13.10
N THR A 147 -41.64 46.33 -12.64
CA THR A 147 -41.72 46.68 -11.21
C THR A 147 -43.17 46.96 -10.81
N HIS A 148 -43.58 46.39 -9.69
CA HIS A 148 -44.90 46.52 -9.11
C HIS A 148 -44.77 47.04 -7.69
N THR A 149 -45.56 48.05 -7.32
CA THR A 149 -45.41 48.73 -6.04
C THR A 149 -46.53 48.36 -5.08
N LEU A 150 -46.17 47.92 -3.89
CA LEU A 150 -47.07 47.74 -2.76
C LEU A 150 -47.01 48.98 -1.87
N TYR A 151 -48.19 49.47 -1.51
CA TYR A 151 -48.39 50.62 -0.65
C TYR A 151 -49.09 50.15 0.61
N ALA A 152 -48.67 50.65 1.76
CA ALA A 152 -49.39 50.42 3.00
C ALA A 152 -49.48 51.68 3.86
N ALA A 153 -50.56 51.76 4.64
CA ALA A 153 -50.73 52.73 5.70
C ALA A 153 -51.18 51.99 6.95
N SER A 154 -50.76 52.46 8.12
CA SER A 154 -51.28 51.93 9.40
C SER A 154 -51.64 53.08 10.34
N THR A 155 -52.60 52.80 11.22
CA THR A 155 -53.13 53.75 12.20
C THR A 155 -53.05 53.15 13.61
N LEU A 156 -52.90 54.00 14.63
CA LEU A 156 -52.87 53.63 16.04
C LEU A 156 -53.98 54.39 16.78
N ALA A 157 -55.10 53.70 17.03
CA ALA A 157 -56.31 54.32 17.59
C ALA A 157 -56.57 55.70 16.95
N PHE A 158 -56.90 56.74 17.72
CA PHE A 158 -57.15 58.10 17.21
C PHE A 158 -55.92 59.02 17.28
N THR A 159 -54.72 58.46 17.47
CA THR A 159 -53.57 59.22 17.98
C THR A 159 -52.40 59.35 17.01
N GLY A 160 -52.48 58.70 15.86
CA GLY A 160 -51.49 58.86 14.80
C GLY A 160 -51.62 57.80 13.72
N TRP A 161 -51.06 58.11 12.56
CA TRP A 161 -50.96 57.20 11.43
C TRP A 161 -49.66 57.47 10.66
N ASN A 162 -49.18 56.49 9.89
CA ASN A 162 -48.02 56.69 9.02
C ASN A 162 -48.13 55.79 7.78
N HIS A 163 -47.44 56.18 6.71
CA HIS A 163 -47.27 55.38 5.51
C HIS A 163 -46.05 54.47 5.62
N ALA A 164 -46.16 53.29 5.01
CA ALA A 164 -44.98 52.49 4.73
C ALA A 164 -44.22 53.11 3.54
N PRO A 165 -42.88 53.00 3.52
CA PRO A 165 -42.13 53.14 2.29
C PRO A 165 -42.70 52.21 1.20
N ASN A 166 -42.73 52.70 -0.04
CA ASN A 166 -43.16 51.92 -1.20
C ASN A 166 -42.30 50.65 -1.31
N PHE A 167 -42.95 49.49 -1.31
CA PHE A 167 -42.27 48.21 -1.45
C PHE A 167 -42.34 47.76 -2.90
N THR A 168 -41.19 47.62 -3.55
CA THR A 168 -41.13 47.20 -4.96
C THR A 168 -41.00 45.69 -5.07
N VAL A 169 -41.87 45.08 -5.86
CA VAL A 169 -41.83 43.68 -6.27
C VAL A 169 -41.50 43.63 -7.75
N THR A 170 -40.43 42.96 -8.14
CA THR A 170 -40.05 42.82 -9.55
C THR A 170 -40.53 41.49 -10.12
N THR A 171 -41.04 41.48 -11.35
CA THR A 171 -41.40 40.24 -12.05
C THR A 171 -40.14 39.44 -12.38
N ALA A 172 -39.96 38.28 -11.76
CA ALA A 172 -38.79 37.44 -11.94
C ALA A 172 -38.93 36.56 -13.20
N PRO A 173 -37.81 36.24 -13.88
CA PRO A 173 -37.75 35.21 -14.90
C PRO A 173 -38.22 33.85 -14.39
N VAL A 174 -38.89 33.09 -15.25
CA VAL A 174 -39.29 31.71 -14.96
C VAL A 174 -38.04 30.86 -14.73
N ASN A 175 -38.04 29.99 -13.72
CA ASN A 175 -36.92 29.07 -13.49
C ASN A 175 -36.77 28.12 -14.70
N PRO A 176 -35.55 27.83 -15.18
CA PRO A 176 -35.33 26.68 -16.05
C PRO A 176 -35.77 25.39 -15.34
N THR A 177 -36.15 24.35 -16.09
CA THR A 177 -36.83 23.16 -15.55
C THR A 177 -35.98 21.90 -15.57
N SER A 178 -35.01 21.78 -16.48
CA SER A 178 -34.11 20.62 -16.57
C SER A 178 -32.72 21.05 -17.00
N VAL A 179 -31.70 20.23 -16.71
CA VAL A 179 -30.37 20.37 -17.32
C VAL A 179 -29.79 18.98 -17.55
N THR A 180 -29.28 18.74 -18.76
CA THR A 180 -28.73 17.47 -19.20
C THR A 180 -27.29 17.70 -19.70
N PRO A 181 -26.30 17.05 -19.07
CA PRO A 181 -24.93 17.05 -19.54
C PRO A 181 -24.72 16.03 -20.66
N SER A 182 -23.82 16.35 -21.61
CA SER A 182 -23.39 15.46 -22.69
C SER A 182 -21.97 15.82 -23.14
N ASN A 183 -21.37 15.00 -24.02
CA ASN A 183 -20.02 15.21 -24.57
C ASN A 183 -18.97 15.60 -23.52
N ILE A 184 -19.02 14.92 -22.38
CA ILE A 184 -18.11 15.18 -21.27
C ILE A 184 -16.71 14.77 -21.73
N THR A 185 -15.78 15.73 -21.77
CA THR A 185 -14.36 15.49 -22.03
C THR A 185 -13.55 15.75 -20.78
N GLN A 186 -12.22 15.74 -20.91
CA GLN A 186 -11.31 16.13 -19.83
C GLN A 186 -11.35 17.63 -19.51
N ALA A 187 -11.81 18.47 -20.42
CA ALA A 187 -11.77 19.94 -20.26
C ALA A 187 -13.09 20.64 -20.61
N THR A 188 -14.09 19.90 -21.08
CA THR A 188 -15.37 20.46 -21.52
C THR A 188 -16.56 19.59 -21.12
N VAL A 189 -17.73 20.22 -21.05
CA VAL A 189 -19.03 19.54 -20.99
C VAL A 189 -20.05 20.35 -21.79
N ASP A 190 -20.89 19.66 -22.56
CA ASP A 190 -22.04 20.29 -23.20
C ASP A 190 -23.23 20.21 -22.26
N LEU A 191 -23.85 21.35 -21.99
CA LEU A 191 -25.05 21.47 -21.17
C LEU A 191 -26.22 21.87 -22.06
N THR A 192 -27.34 21.18 -21.87
CA THR A 192 -28.63 21.47 -22.54
C THR A 192 -29.71 21.59 -21.48
N TRP A 193 -30.64 22.53 -21.60
CA TRP A 193 -31.72 22.73 -20.62
C TRP A 193 -33.06 23.09 -21.29
N THR A 194 -34.13 23.02 -20.50
CA THR A 194 -35.48 23.43 -20.93
C THR A 194 -36.06 24.49 -20.01
N GLY A 195 -37.06 25.24 -20.49
CA GLY A 195 -37.73 26.30 -19.74
C GLY A 195 -36.84 27.53 -19.51
N GLY A 196 -37.36 28.51 -18.76
CA GLY A 196 -36.61 29.72 -18.42
C GLY A 196 -37.14 31.02 -19.03
N GLY A 197 -36.30 32.06 -18.96
CA GLY A 197 -36.50 33.39 -19.54
C GLY A 197 -35.62 33.63 -20.78
N PRO A 198 -35.56 34.87 -21.30
CA PRO A 198 -34.93 35.16 -22.59
C PRO A 198 -33.39 35.10 -22.60
N GLN A 199 -32.73 35.01 -21.44
CA GLN A 199 -31.28 34.86 -21.32
C GLN A 199 -30.96 33.94 -20.14
N TYR A 200 -29.71 33.46 -20.07
CA TYR A 200 -29.30 32.49 -19.05
C TYR A 200 -27.95 32.81 -18.43
N ARG A 201 -27.72 32.24 -17.24
CA ARG A 201 -26.41 32.17 -16.60
C ARG A 201 -26.18 30.76 -16.09
N VAL A 202 -25.10 30.15 -16.56
CA VAL A 202 -24.56 28.92 -15.97
C VAL A 202 -23.67 29.32 -14.81
N VAL A 203 -23.86 28.68 -13.66
CA VAL A 203 -22.99 28.83 -12.49
C VAL A 203 -22.47 27.44 -12.12
N TYR A 204 -21.19 27.31 -11.77
CA TYR A 204 -20.63 26.02 -11.39
C TYR A 204 -19.51 26.11 -10.35
N LYS A 205 -19.36 25.01 -9.60
CA LYS A 205 -18.36 24.79 -8.55
C LYS A 205 -17.75 23.41 -8.67
N THR A 206 -16.54 23.24 -8.17
CA THR A 206 -15.92 21.91 -7.98
C THR A 206 -16.57 21.17 -6.81
N GLY A 207 -16.73 19.86 -6.93
CA GLY A 207 -17.34 18.97 -5.93
C GLY A 207 -18.86 18.86 -6.06
N ALA A 208 -19.47 18.10 -5.14
CA ALA A 208 -20.89 17.74 -5.21
C ALA A 208 -21.85 18.89 -4.82
N VAL A 209 -21.36 19.93 -4.14
CA VAL A 209 -22.22 20.99 -3.60
C VAL A 209 -22.67 21.94 -4.71
N ALA A 210 -23.98 22.06 -4.89
CA ALA A 210 -24.57 22.91 -5.91
C ALA A 210 -24.43 24.41 -5.60
N PRO A 211 -24.24 25.26 -6.62
CA PRO A 211 -24.39 26.71 -6.48
C PRO A 211 -25.74 27.10 -5.88
N THR A 212 -25.72 28.00 -4.90
CA THR A 212 -26.94 28.49 -4.23
C THR A 212 -27.51 29.76 -4.86
N THR A 213 -26.66 30.65 -5.36
CA THR A 213 -27.04 31.93 -5.97
C THR A 213 -26.45 32.09 -7.39
N PRO A 214 -26.93 33.06 -8.19
CA PRO A 214 -26.38 33.37 -9.52
C PRO A 214 -24.93 33.90 -9.54
N THR A 215 -24.29 34.02 -8.38
CA THR A 215 -22.91 34.49 -8.19
C THR A 215 -22.06 33.54 -7.34
N ASP A 216 -22.62 32.42 -6.87
CA ASP A 216 -21.95 31.41 -6.05
C ASP A 216 -21.16 30.42 -6.92
N GLY A 217 -20.05 30.88 -7.49
CA GLY A 217 -19.15 30.06 -8.30
C GLY A 217 -18.67 30.75 -9.56
N THR A 218 -18.15 29.96 -10.50
CA THR A 218 -17.74 30.48 -11.82
C THR A 218 -18.98 30.67 -12.69
N THR A 219 -19.07 31.81 -13.39
CA THR A 219 -20.29 32.20 -14.12
C THR A 219 -20.06 32.34 -15.62
N ILE A 220 -21.03 31.92 -16.42
CA ILE A 220 -21.07 32.11 -17.88
C ILE A 220 -22.41 32.75 -18.23
N ASN A 221 -22.40 33.97 -18.75
CA ASN A 221 -23.60 34.66 -19.21
C ASN A 221 -23.90 34.28 -20.66
N LEU A 222 -25.15 33.95 -20.94
CA LEU A 222 -25.61 33.46 -22.22
C LEU A 222 -26.80 34.28 -22.71
N ALA A 223 -26.91 34.43 -24.02
CA ALA A 223 -28.07 35.03 -24.68
C ALA A 223 -29.28 34.06 -24.65
N ALA A 224 -30.22 34.25 -25.59
CA ALA A 224 -31.41 33.39 -25.75
C ALA A 224 -31.05 32.01 -26.34
N VAL A 225 -30.36 31.18 -25.55
CA VAL A 225 -29.93 29.84 -25.93
C VAL A 225 -30.32 28.83 -24.85
N THR A 226 -30.59 27.60 -25.26
CA THR A 226 -30.90 26.48 -24.35
C THR A 226 -29.77 25.44 -24.26
N SER A 227 -28.59 25.79 -24.76
CA SER A 227 -27.39 24.97 -24.67
C SER A 227 -26.11 25.81 -24.62
N THR A 228 -25.05 25.25 -24.04
CA THR A 228 -23.69 25.78 -24.12
C THR A 228 -22.66 24.68 -23.91
N THR A 229 -21.47 24.86 -24.48
CA THR A 229 -20.28 24.13 -24.03
C THR A 229 -19.61 24.94 -22.93
N VAL A 230 -19.37 24.32 -21.77
CA VAL A 230 -18.49 24.87 -20.74
C VAL A 230 -17.09 24.34 -21.00
N ALA A 231 -16.11 25.22 -21.15
CA ALA A 231 -14.71 24.87 -21.41
C ALA A 231 -13.80 25.34 -20.26
N GLY A 232 -12.53 24.90 -20.29
CA GLY A 232 -11.54 25.24 -19.26
C GLY A 232 -11.75 24.48 -17.95
N LEU A 233 -12.40 23.31 -18.00
CA LEU A 233 -12.52 22.41 -16.86
C LEU A 233 -11.23 21.60 -16.66
N THR A 234 -11.05 21.08 -15.46
CA THR A 234 -9.93 20.19 -15.11
C THR A 234 -10.36 18.73 -15.30
N GLY A 235 -9.47 17.89 -15.85
CA GLY A 235 -9.74 16.45 -16.04
C GLY A 235 -9.91 15.70 -14.72
N GLY A 236 -10.72 14.64 -14.72
CA GLY A 236 -10.99 13.80 -13.54
C GLY A 236 -11.60 14.55 -12.35
N THR A 237 -12.20 15.72 -12.58
CA THR A 237 -12.69 16.62 -11.53
C THR A 237 -14.22 16.62 -11.53
N GLN A 238 -14.80 16.48 -10.35
CA GLN A 238 -16.25 16.61 -10.18
C GLN A 238 -16.66 18.08 -10.20
N TYR A 239 -17.72 18.39 -10.94
CA TYR A 239 -18.33 19.71 -11.01
C TYR A 239 -19.84 19.61 -10.85
N THR A 240 -20.42 20.56 -10.13
CA THR A 240 -21.87 20.75 -10.04
C THR A 240 -22.25 22.08 -10.68
N PHE A 241 -23.17 22.00 -11.65
CA PHE A 241 -23.67 23.12 -12.46
C PHE A 241 -25.10 23.46 -12.08
N LYS A 242 -25.45 24.75 -12.12
CA LYS A 242 -26.82 25.24 -11.98
C LYS A 242 -27.12 26.30 -13.04
N ILE A 243 -28.31 26.25 -13.62
CA ILE A 243 -28.74 27.16 -14.69
C ILE A 243 -29.77 28.16 -14.16
N PHE A 244 -29.45 29.44 -14.16
CA PHE A 244 -30.40 30.51 -13.87
C PHE A 244 -30.87 31.15 -15.17
N SER A 245 -32.13 31.58 -15.25
CA SER A 245 -32.56 32.48 -16.32
C SER A 245 -32.46 33.94 -15.86
N LYS A 246 -32.40 34.87 -16.82
CA LYS A 246 -32.33 36.31 -16.57
C LYS A 246 -33.02 37.10 -17.68
N ASP A 247 -33.29 38.37 -17.43
CA ASP A 247 -33.78 39.29 -18.46
C ASP A 247 -32.66 39.88 -19.32
N ALA A 248 -33.04 40.30 -20.52
CA ALA A 248 -32.14 40.98 -21.46
C ALA A 248 -31.63 42.29 -20.85
N GLY A 249 -30.34 42.32 -20.49
CA GLY A 249 -29.69 43.52 -19.94
C GLY A 249 -29.92 43.78 -18.44
N ALA A 250 -30.63 42.90 -17.72
CA ALA A 250 -30.91 43.11 -16.29
C ALA A 250 -29.95 42.36 -15.35
N THR A 251 -29.93 42.77 -14.08
CA THR A 251 -29.28 42.09 -12.95
C THR A 251 -30.20 41.12 -12.21
N VAL A 252 -31.45 40.98 -12.66
CA VAL A 252 -32.48 40.13 -12.05
C VAL A 252 -32.41 38.71 -12.64
N PHE A 253 -32.32 37.71 -11.76
CA PHE A 253 -32.25 36.30 -12.11
C PHE A 253 -33.47 35.55 -11.57
N SER A 254 -33.74 34.39 -12.14
CA SER A 254 -34.69 33.43 -11.56
C SER A 254 -34.29 33.04 -10.14
N ALA A 255 -35.29 32.78 -9.29
CA ALA A 255 -35.05 32.46 -7.88
C ALA A 255 -34.28 31.14 -7.69
N SER A 256 -34.40 30.21 -8.65
CA SER A 256 -33.65 28.96 -8.67
C SER A 256 -33.46 28.45 -10.10
N GLY A 257 -32.97 27.22 -10.22
CA GLY A 257 -32.63 26.57 -11.47
C GLY A 257 -32.34 25.07 -11.28
N PRO A 258 -32.33 24.30 -12.37
CA PRO A 258 -32.01 22.88 -12.35
C PRO A 258 -30.50 22.70 -12.17
N THR A 259 -30.13 21.60 -11.53
CA THR A 259 -28.74 21.27 -11.17
C THR A 259 -28.33 19.94 -11.78
N THR A 260 -27.08 19.82 -12.21
CA THR A 260 -26.47 18.53 -12.56
C THR A 260 -25.05 18.44 -12.03
N THR A 261 -24.64 17.23 -11.65
CA THR A 261 -23.28 16.91 -11.21
C THR A 261 -22.66 15.94 -12.19
N ILE A 262 -21.45 16.25 -12.65
CA ILE A 262 -20.66 15.40 -13.55
C ILE A 262 -19.25 15.26 -13.02
N THR A 263 -18.55 14.25 -13.51
CA THR A 263 -17.09 14.14 -13.40
C THR A 263 -16.52 14.20 -14.80
N THR A 264 -15.62 15.14 -15.07
CA THR A 264 -14.90 15.20 -16.35
C THR A 264 -14.10 13.92 -16.57
N LEU A 265 -13.85 13.57 -17.84
CA LEU A 265 -12.98 12.43 -18.13
C LEU A 265 -11.59 12.70 -17.54
N ALA A 266 -10.92 11.65 -17.09
CA ALA A 266 -9.53 11.76 -16.66
C ALA A 266 -8.66 12.21 -17.85
N THR A 267 -7.66 13.05 -17.61
CA THR A 267 -6.61 13.32 -18.61
C THR A 267 -5.96 12.00 -19.03
N THR A 268 -5.79 11.77 -20.33
CA THR A 268 -5.06 10.58 -20.79
C THR A 268 -3.58 10.72 -20.44
N ALA A 269 -3.09 9.91 -19.51
CA ALA A 269 -1.67 9.82 -19.18
C ALA A 269 -0.89 9.16 -20.32
N GLY A 270 0.21 9.78 -20.74
CA GLY A 270 1.16 9.17 -21.66
C GLY A 270 2.08 8.18 -20.95
N THR A 271 2.79 7.37 -21.72
CA THR A 271 3.89 6.53 -21.20
C THR A 271 5.23 7.15 -21.61
N ARG A 272 6.23 7.04 -20.73
CA ARG A 272 7.62 7.38 -20.94
C ARG A 272 8.42 6.10 -20.71
N TYR A 273 9.08 5.60 -21.74
CA TYR A 273 9.85 4.37 -21.66
C TYR A 273 11.29 4.67 -21.23
N VAL A 274 11.83 3.88 -20.33
CA VAL A 274 13.21 4.00 -19.83
C VAL A 274 13.91 2.66 -19.98
N ASN A 275 15.13 2.66 -20.50
CA ASN A 275 15.96 1.48 -20.62
C ASN A 275 17.44 1.85 -20.47
N ALA A 276 18.09 1.34 -19.43
CA ALA A 276 19.50 1.63 -19.14
C ALA A 276 20.47 1.22 -20.27
N SER A 277 20.16 0.15 -21.00
CA SER A 277 21.04 -0.43 -22.02
C SER A 277 20.83 0.18 -23.42
N ALA A 278 19.57 0.27 -23.84
CA ALA A 278 19.18 0.69 -25.20
C ALA A 278 18.76 2.16 -25.29
N GLY A 279 18.58 2.84 -24.15
CA GLY A 279 18.04 4.19 -24.10
C GLY A 279 19.06 5.29 -24.38
N SER A 280 18.51 6.43 -24.81
CA SER A 280 19.23 7.70 -24.99
C SER A 280 18.41 8.84 -24.37
N ASN A 281 19.05 9.80 -23.71
CA ASN A 281 18.37 10.94 -23.09
C ASN A 281 18.07 12.03 -24.13
N ALA A 282 17.23 11.68 -25.11
CA ALA A 282 16.82 12.56 -26.19
C ALA A 282 15.31 12.46 -26.44
N GLY A 283 14.69 13.59 -26.80
CA GLY A 283 13.27 13.67 -27.09
C GLY A 283 12.38 13.47 -25.84
N ASN A 284 11.17 12.99 -26.06
CA ASN A 284 10.14 12.83 -25.01
C ASN A 284 9.96 11.39 -24.53
N CYS A 285 10.69 10.41 -25.09
CA CYS A 285 10.63 8.99 -24.72
C CYS A 285 9.23 8.36 -24.76
N SER A 286 8.34 8.83 -25.63
CA SER A 286 6.95 8.36 -25.71
C SER A 286 6.76 7.05 -26.48
N SER A 287 7.84 6.38 -26.90
CA SER A 287 7.82 5.12 -27.65
C SER A 287 8.84 4.14 -27.09
N ALA A 288 8.46 2.86 -27.00
CA ALA A 288 9.34 1.80 -26.54
C ALA A 288 10.58 1.59 -27.43
N GLY A 289 10.51 2.00 -28.72
CA GLY A 289 11.63 1.93 -29.65
C GLY A 289 12.66 3.06 -29.50
N LEU A 290 12.32 4.12 -28.76
CA LEU A 290 13.20 5.26 -28.47
C LEU A 290 13.10 5.61 -26.97
N PRO A 291 13.53 4.71 -26.06
CA PRO A 291 13.42 4.95 -24.64
C PRO A 291 14.48 5.94 -24.14
N CYS A 292 14.17 6.61 -23.03
CA CYS A 292 15.12 7.36 -22.24
C CYS A 292 16.20 6.42 -21.68
N ARG A 293 17.43 6.93 -21.50
CA ARG A 293 18.48 6.17 -20.82
C ARG A 293 18.28 6.18 -19.31
N THR A 294 17.88 7.33 -18.75
CA THR A 294 17.76 7.54 -17.30
C THR A 294 16.34 7.89 -16.86
N ILE A 295 16.00 7.51 -15.63
CA ILE A 295 14.73 7.82 -14.97
C ILE A 295 14.64 9.33 -14.71
N THR A 296 15.72 9.99 -14.27
CA THR A 296 15.72 11.45 -14.08
C THR A 296 15.29 12.18 -15.34
N TYR A 297 15.83 11.79 -16.51
CA TYR A 297 15.46 12.44 -17.77
C TYR A 297 14.00 12.16 -18.14
N ALA A 298 13.54 10.91 -18.01
CA ALA A 298 12.15 10.54 -18.28
C ALA A 298 11.16 11.29 -17.39
N MET A 299 11.48 11.43 -16.10
CA MET A 299 10.69 12.20 -15.13
C MET A 299 10.62 13.68 -15.50
N ALA A 300 11.70 14.26 -16.03
CA ALA A 300 11.71 15.62 -16.56
C ALA A 300 10.79 15.78 -17.78
N GLN A 301 10.65 14.75 -18.64
CA GLN A 301 9.73 14.75 -19.79
C GLN A 301 8.27 14.39 -19.44
N ALA A 302 8.03 13.92 -18.22
CA ALA A 302 6.72 13.46 -17.78
C ALA A 302 5.76 14.63 -17.53
N THR A 303 4.51 14.45 -17.92
CA THR A 303 3.42 15.36 -17.59
C THR A 303 2.82 14.98 -16.24
N SER A 304 2.80 15.92 -15.30
CA SER A 304 2.05 15.79 -14.04
C SER A 304 0.54 15.87 -14.29
N GLY A 305 -0.27 15.20 -13.48
CA GLY A 305 -1.73 15.23 -13.66
C GLY A 305 -2.47 14.29 -12.74
N ASN A 306 -3.75 14.04 -13.05
CA ASN A 306 -4.56 13.03 -12.39
C ASN A 306 -5.34 12.22 -13.44
N PRO A 307 -4.75 11.16 -14.03
CA PRO A 307 -3.39 10.65 -13.80
C PRO A 307 -2.31 11.51 -14.44
N GLY A 308 -1.11 11.51 -13.85
CA GLY A 308 0.13 11.90 -14.54
C GLY A 308 0.69 10.72 -15.33
N ASP A 309 1.71 10.98 -16.15
CA ASP A 309 2.32 9.99 -17.03
C ASP A 309 2.84 8.75 -16.30
N LEU A 310 2.88 7.63 -17.01
CA LEU A 310 3.56 6.40 -16.60
C LEU A 310 5.02 6.45 -17.04
N ILE A 311 5.96 6.36 -16.11
CA ILE A 311 7.36 6.03 -16.37
C ILE A 311 7.51 4.51 -16.30
N SER A 312 7.62 3.88 -17.47
CA SER A 312 7.80 2.44 -17.64
C SER A 312 9.28 2.13 -17.76
N VAL A 313 9.83 1.48 -16.74
CA VAL A 313 11.27 1.26 -16.59
C VAL A 313 11.63 -0.20 -16.89
N ALA A 314 12.50 -0.43 -17.86
CA ALA A 314 13.04 -1.75 -18.19
C ALA A 314 14.02 -2.25 -17.10
N PRO A 315 14.24 -3.56 -16.98
CA PRO A 315 15.31 -4.11 -16.15
C PRO A 315 16.66 -3.42 -16.41
N GLY A 316 17.42 -3.20 -15.35
CA GLY A 316 18.71 -2.51 -15.37
C GLY A 316 19.06 -1.89 -14.02
N THR A 317 20.30 -1.42 -13.92
CA THR A 317 20.79 -0.64 -12.76
C THR A 317 20.86 0.83 -13.14
N TYR A 318 20.09 1.64 -12.43
CA TYR A 318 19.93 3.08 -12.61
C TYR A 318 20.69 3.79 -11.48
N ASN A 319 21.90 4.25 -11.78
CA ASN A 319 22.82 4.88 -10.83
C ASN A 319 23.55 6.07 -11.46
N VAL A 320 24.44 6.70 -10.70
CA VAL A 320 25.23 7.85 -11.17
C VAL A 320 26.11 7.50 -12.37
N ALA A 321 26.67 6.28 -12.42
CA ALA A 321 27.49 5.83 -13.54
C ALA A 321 26.69 5.68 -14.85
N LEU A 322 25.40 5.34 -14.76
CA LEU A 322 24.48 5.35 -15.91
C LEU A 322 24.14 6.78 -16.38
N GLY A 323 24.20 7.75 -15.47
CA GLY A 323 23.85 9.15 -15.67
C GLY A 323 22.60 9.61 -14.91
N GLU A 324 22.12 8.85 -13.92
CA GLU A 324 21.08 9.35 -13.01
C GLU A 324 21.58 10.56 -12.21
N VAL A 325 20.67 11.47 -11.91
CA VAL A 325 20.92 12.59 -10.99
C VAL A 325 19.94 12.47 -9.84
N PHE A 326 20.49 12.28 -8.64
CA PHE A 326 19.71 12.16 -7.41
C PHE A 326 19.63 13.50 -6.66
N PRO A 327 18.48 13.79 -6.00
CA PRO A 327 17.27 12.98 -5.99
C PRO A 327 16.50 13.08 -7.33
N ILE A 328 15.90 11.97 -7.76
CA ILE A 328 14.89 11.97 -8.83
C ILE A 328 13.67 12.73 -8.30
N ILE A 329 13.35 13.86 -8.93
CA ILE A 329 12.22 14.71 -8.53
C ILE A 329 10.92 14.13 -9.07
N PHE A 330 10.16 13.47 -8.20
CA PHE A 330 8.91 12.81 -8.54
C PHE A 330 7.79 13.83 -8.73
N LYS A 331 7.23 13.88 -9.95
CA LYS A 331 6.18 14.85 -10.30
C LYS A 331 4.79 14.41 -9.78
N PRO A 332 3.90 15.35 -9.45
CA PRO A 332 2.56 15.03 -8.98
C PRO A 332 1.78 14.12 -9.94
N GLY A 333 1.28 13.00 -9.41
CA GLY A 333 0.45 12.03 -10.12
C GLY A 333 1.13 11.14 -11.16
N VAL A 334 2.44 11.30 -11.37
CA VAL A 334 3.24 10.38 -12.19
C VAL A 334 3.30 9.00 -11.52
N GLN A 335 3.45 7.97 -12.34
CA GLN A 335 3.57 6.58 -11.90
C GLN A 335 4.97 6.10 -12.29
N LEU A 336 5.77 5.59 -11.36
CA LEU A 336 7.08 5.01 -11.64
C LEU A 336 6.98 3.50 -11.46
N VAL A 337 7.09 2.76 -12.56
CA VAL A 337 6.78 1.33 -12.58
C VAL A 337 7.85 0.56 -13.34
N ALA A 338 8.46 -0.41 -12.69
CA ALA A 338 9.33 -1.38 -13.32
C ALA A 338 8.50 -2.36 -14.16
N THR A 339 9.03 -2.73 -15.32
CA THR A 339 8.49 -3.82 -16.16
C THR A 339 9.09 -5.17 -15.77
N GLY A 340 10.20 -5.16 -15.04
CA GLY A 340 10.84 -6.33 -14.45
C GLY A 340 10.44 -6.57 -12.99
N THR A 341 11.34 -7.22 -12.25
CA THR A 341 11.19 -7.51 -10.83
C THR A 341 12.20 -6.67 -10.03
N PRO A 342 12.02 -6.52 -8.70
CA PRO A 342 13.01 -5.85 -7.87
C PRO A 342 14.43 -6.46 -7.98
N SER A 343 14.54 -7.77 -8.26
CA SER A 343 15.83 -8.44 -8.43
C SER A 343 16.64 -7.97 -9.64
N ASN A 344 16.01 -7.34 -10.65
CA ASN A 344 16.68 -6.92 -11.87
C ASN A 344 16.39 -5.48 -12.30
N THR A 345 15.58 -4.73 -11.54
CA THR A 345 15.32 -3.31 -11.77
C THR A 345 15.72 -2.52 -10.53
N ILE A 346 16.91 -1.90 -10.57
CA ILE A 346 17.60 -1.39 -9.38
C ILE A 346 17.84 0.11 -9.54
N ILE A 347 17.38 0.92 -8.58
CA ILE A 347 17.78 2.32 -8.39
C ILE A 347 18.83 2.32 -7.29
N ASP A 348 20.07 2.64 -7.64
CA ASP A 348 21.23 2.49 -6.75
C ASP A 348 21.93 3.83 -6.54
N GLY A 349 22.00 4.25 -5.27
CA GLY A 349 22.67 5.47 -4.83
C GLY A 349 24.19 5.43 -4.84
N THR A 350 24.80 4.29 -5.20
CA THR A 350 26.26 4.17 -5.27
C THR A 350 26.86 5.24 -6.20
N GLY A 351 27.78 6.03 -5.65
CA GLY A 351 28.42 7.15 -6.35
C GLY A 351 27.69 8.50 -6.20
N ASP A 352 26.54 8.57 -5.52
CA ASP A 352 25.88 9.85 -5.25
C ASP A 352 26.65 10.71 -4.24
N THR A 353 27.06 11.90 -4.71
CA THR A 353 27.73 12.91 -3.89
C THR A 353 26.78 13.99 -3.36
N VAL A 354 25.56 14.09 -3.89
CA VAL A 354 24.56 15.08 -3.47
C VAL A 354 23.97 14.71 -2.11
N ARG A 355 23.75 13.41 -1.87
CA ARG A 355 23.35 12.85 -0.57
C ARG A 355 22.07 13.48 -0.01
N GLN A 356 21.04 13.61 -0.85
CA GLN A 356 19.71 14.10 -0.45
C GLN A 356 18.62 13.02 -0.58
N GLY A 357 19.05 11.75 -0.56
CA GLY A 357 18.21 10.60 -0.88
C GLY A 357 17.99 10.41 -2.38
N LEU A 358 17.34 9.29 -2.76
CA LEU A 358 17.25 8.89 -4.16
C LEU A 358 16.00 9.43 -4.87
N ILE A 359 14.86 9.44 -4.20
CA ILE A 359 13.59 9.89 -4.79
C ILE A 359 12.92 10.88 -3.87
N PHE A 360 12.51 12.01 -4.45
CA PHE A 360 11.83 13.06 -3.70
C PHE A 360 10.52 13.47 -4.37
N SER A 361 9.41 13.22 -3.67
CA SER A 361 8.07 13.70 -4.04
C SER A 361 7.69 14.92 -3.19
N THR A 362 7.50 16.06 -3.85
CA THR A 362 7.10 17.32 -3.22
C THR A 362 5.59 17.42 -2.98
N GLY A 363 4.79 16.71 -3.79
CA GLY A 363 3.34 16.82 -3.82
C GLY A 363 2.69 15.68 -4.60
N ASN A 364 1.59 15.13 -4.10
CA ASN A 364 0.71 14.25 -4.89
C ASN A 364 -0.77 14.65 -4.80
N ALA A 365 -1.42 14.77 -5.95
CA ALA A 365 -2.84 15.08 -6.08
C ALA A 365 -3.60 14.03 -6.91
N SER A 366 -3.02 12.84 -7.11
CA SER A 366 -3.64 11.74 -7.84
C SER A 366 -3.61 10.43 -7.05
N PRO A 367 -4.72 9.68 -6.98
CA PRO A 367 -4.75 8.40 -6.27
C PRO A 367 -4.00 7.27 -7.02
N VAL A 368 -3.56 7.50 -8.26
CA VAL A 368 -2.83 6.49 -9.04
C VAL A 368 -1.31 6.60 -8.90
N ALA A 369 -0.80 7.67 -8.25
CA ALA A 369 0.63 7.88 -8.07
C ALA A 369 1.24 6.72 -7.31
N ARG A 370 2.28 6.12 -7.89
CA ARG A 370 2.93 4.95 -7.29
C ARG A 370 4.40 4.80 -7.65
N ILE A 371 5.11 4.08 -6.79
CA ILE A 371 6.44 3.51 -7.07
C ILE A 371 6.32 2.00 -6.94
N GLU A 372 6.65 1.27 -8.00
CA GLU A 372 6.37 -0.16 -8.11
C GLU A 372 7.48 -0.97 -8.78
N GLY A 373 7.92 -2.05 -8.12
CA GLY A 373 8.75 -3.09 -8.73
C GLY A 373 10.26 -2.87 -8.68
N PHE A 374 10.76 -1.95 -7.84
CA PHE A 374 12.19 -1.60 -7.80
C PHE A 374 12.91 -2.17 -6.58
N THR A 375 14.19 -2.50 -6.74
CA THR A 375 15.12 -2.37 -5.61
C THR A 375 15.60 -0.93 -5.52
N ILE A 376 15.46 -0.29 -4.37
CA ILE A 376 15.91 1.06 -4.06
C ILE A 376 17.01 0.93 -3.01
N ALA A 377 18.26 1.11 -3.41
CA ALA A 377 19.41 0.71 -2.60
C ALA A 377 20.46 1.80 -2.43
N ASN A 378 21.16 1.73 -1.29
CA ASN A 378 22.34 2.56 -0.99
C ASN A 378 22.08 4.06 -1.03
N GLY A 379 20.82 4.48 -0.88
CA GLY A 379 20.45 5.89 -0.81
C GLY A 379 20.92 6.51 0.50
N LEU A 380 21.50 7.71 0.43
CA LEU A 380 22.01 8.42 1.59
C LEU A 380 21.43 9.84 1.62
N HIS A 381 20.86 10.23 2.74
CA HIS A 381 20.48 11.62 2.99
C HIS A 381 21.31 12.18 4.16
N ILE A 382 22.15 13.18 3.87
CA ILE A 382 22.85 14.02 4.84
C ILE A 382 22.40 15.47 4.62
N PRO A 383 21.82 16.14 5.63
CA PRO A 383 21.35 17.52 5.50
C PRO A 383 22.51 18.50 5.64
N SER A 384 22.24 19.77 5.34
CA SER A 384 23.13 20.89 5.67
C SER A 384 23.26 21.09 7.19
N GLN A 385 24.18 21.96 7.62
CA GLN A 385 24.46 22.29 9.02
C GLN A 385 23.18 22.45 9.87
N GLY A 386 23.13 21.70 10.99
CA GLY A 386 22.01 21.70 11.95
C GLY A 386 20.70 21.09 11.43
N GLY A 387 20.67 20.56 10.21
CA GLY A 387 19.47 20.03 9.59
C GLY A 387 19.15 18.56 9.94
N SER A 388 17.96 18.12 9.56
CA SER A 388 17.45 16.76 9.75
C SER A 388 17.46 15.96 8.45
N ALA A 389 17.89 14.70 8.51
CA ALA A 389 17.79 13.76 7.41
C ALA A 389 16.42 13.09 7.37
N THR A 390 15.87 12.94 6.16
CA THR A 390 14.53 12.37 5.92
C THR A 390 14.56 11.49 4.68
N GLY A 391 14.38 10.17 4.83
CA GLY A 391 14.31 9.27 3.68
C GLY A 391 15.65 9.13 2.94
N GLY A 392 16.45 8.11 3.26
CA GLY A 392 17.64 7.79 2.48
C GLY A 392 17.27 7.26 1.09
N GLY A 393 16.23 6.43 1.01
CA GLY A 393 15.69 5.94 -0.27
C GLY A 393 14.67 6.91 -0.87
N VAL A 394 13.50 6.98 -0.25
CA VAL A 394 12.35 7.76 -0.75
C VAL A 394 11.86 8.76 0.29
N ARG A 395 11.61 9.99 -0.15
CA ARG A 395 11.01 11.06 0.67
C ARG A 395 9.73 11.58 0.02
N ILE A 396 8.63 11.60 0.77
CA ILE A 396 7.32 12.12 0.35
C ILE A 396 6.87 13.20 1.36
N GLN A 397 6.72 14.44 0.91
CA GLN A 397 6.35 15.56 1.81
C GLN A 397 4.84 15.71 1.97
N THR A 398 4.11 16.04 0.91
CA THR A 398 2.67 16.34 1.01
C THR A 398 1.88 15.60 -0.05
N SER A 399 0.70 15.09 0.30
CA SER A 399 -0.21 14.47 -0.67
C SER A 399 -1.64 14.73 -0.25
N SER A 400 -2.45 15.31 -1.13
CA SER A 400 -3.89 15.44 -0.94
C SER A 400 -4.65 14.15 -1.31
N GLN A 401 -3.97 13.22 -1.98
CA GLN A 401 -4.50 11.90 -2.37
C GLN A 401 -3.52 10.79 -1.98
N THR A 402 -4.01 9.55 -1.95
CA THR A 402 -3.21 8.38 -1.57
C THR A 402 -2.03 8.15 -2.53
N PHE A 403 -0.81 8.02 -1.98
CA PHE A 403 0.37 7.59 -2.71
C PHE A 403 0.66 6.11 -2.42
N THR A 404 0.88 5.29 -3.45
CA THR A 404 1.13 3.85 -3.27
C THR A 404 2.61 3.50 -3.46
N ILE A 405 3.20 2.84 -2.46
CA ILE A 405 4.52 2.24 -2.53
C ILE A 405 4.31 0.73 -2.46
N THR A 406 4.56 0.02 -3.56
CA THR A 406 4.26 -1.41 -3.59
C THR A 406 5.27 -2.22 -4.38
N ARG A 407 5.48 -3.46 -3.96
CA ARG A 407 6.35 -4.41 -4.67
C ARG A 407 7.80 -3.95 -4.81
N ASN A 408 8.33 -3.22 -3.82
CA ASN A 408 9.71 -2.74 -3.84
C ASN A 408 10.59 -3.44 -2.78
N VAL A 409 11.89 -3.39 -2.98
CA VAL A 409 12.91 -3.76 -1.99
C VAL A 409 13.71 -2.51 -1.63
N PHE A 410 13.60 -2.03 -0.39
CA PHE A 410 14.42 -0.96 0.16
C PHE A 410 15.62 -1.56 0.87
N SER A 411 16.82 -1.39 0.34
CA SER A 411 18.02 -2.04 0.87
C SER A 411 19.12 -1.05 1.24
N ASN A 412 19.62 -1.12 2.48
CA ASN A 412 20.80 -0.37 2.92
C ASN A 412 20.71 1.15 2.70
N ASN A 413 19.51 1.73 2.77
CA ASN A 413 19.35 3.19 2.69
C ASN A 413 19.55 3.81 4.07
N GLU A 414 20.15 5.01 4.13
CA GLU A 414 20.43 5.72 5.37
C GLU A 414 19.94 7.17 5.35
N ALA A 415 19.17 7.54 6.37
CA ALA A 415 18.91 8.93 6.74
C ALA A 415 19.81 9.29 7.92
N ARG A 416 20.84 10.12 7.69
CA ARG A 416 21.85 10.47 8.69
C ARG A 416 21.79 11.95 9.04
N GLY A 417 21.30 12.25 10.24
CA GLY A 417 21.27 13.60 10.79
C GLY A 417 22.66 14.23 10.85
N TYR A 418 22.69 15.56 10.80
CA TYR A 418 23.94 16.31 10.80
C TYR A 418 24.71 16.12 12.12
N SER A 419 25.96 15.66 12.05
CA SER A 419 26.86 15.68 13.19
C SER A 419 27.51 17.06 13.29
N ALA A 420 27.38 17.71 14.44
CA ALA A 420 27.85 19.06 14.63
C ALA A 420 29.39 19.15 14.65
N ASP A 421 29.96 20.05 13.84
CA ASP A 421 31.40 20.17 13.60
C ASP A 421 31.97 21.61 13.60
N ASN A 422 31.14 22.64 13.87
CA ASN A 422 31.54 24.04 13.63
C ASN A 422 31.21 25.07 14.73
N SER A 423 30.36 24.77 15.73
CA SER A 423 30.07 25.73 16.81
C SER A 423 29.75 25.08 18.16
N THR A 424 30.27 25.68 19.24
CA THR A 424 29.92 25.36 20.63
C THR A 424 28.41 25.43 20.86
N GLY A 425 27.83 24.46 21.56
CA GLY A 425 26.38 24.42 21.85
C GLY A 425 25.48 23.81 20.78
N MET A 426 26.02 23.29 19.68
CA MET A 426 25.18 22.73 18.60
C MET A 426 24.77 21.26 18.88
N THR A 427 23.47 21.00 18.80
CA THR A 427 22.88 19.66 18.83
C THR A 427 23.11 18.91 17.53
N GLY A 428 23.19 17.59 17.60
CA GLY A 428 23.08 16.73 16.43
C GLY A 428 21.69 16.80 15.77
N GLY A 429 21.67 16.71 14.44
CA GLY A 429 20.44 16.70 13.65
C GLY A 429 19.67 15.37 13.74
N LEU A 430 18.40 15.38 13.38
CA LEU A 430 17.53 14.20 13.45
C LEU A 430 17.76 13.27 12.24
N GLY A 431 17.54 11.96 12.40
CA GLY A 431 17.49 11.02 11.29
C GLY A 431 16.16 10.27 11.25
N TRP A 432 15.37 10.43 10.20
CA TRP A 432 14.03 9.85 10.11
C TRP A 432 13.82 9.00 8.85
N GLY A 433 13.35 7.76 9.01
CA GLY A 433 12.90 6.92 7.91
C GLY A 433 14.03 6.54 6.96
N GLY A 434 14.90 5.60 7.36
CA GLY A 434 16.09 5.26 6.56
C GLY A 434 15.77 4.85 5.12
N GLY A 435 14.78 3.99 4.93
CA GLY A 435 14.26 3.59 3.62
C GLY A 435 13.25 4.59 3.06
N LEU A 436 12.22 4.90 3.85
CA LEU A 436 11.07 5.70 3.43
C LEU A 436 10.69 6.73 4.50
N TYR A 437 10.54 7.98 4.09
CA TYR A 437 9.97 9.05 4.91
C TYR A 437 8.71 9.61 4.29
N VAL A 438 7.64 9.68 5.09
CA VAL A 438 6.38 10.32 4.71
C VAL A 438 5.95 11.30 5.79
N PHE A 439 5.75 12.56 5.41
CA PHE A 439 5.38 13.60 6.36
C PHE A 439 3.87 13.65 6.63
N SER A 440 3.04 14.32 5.82
CA SER A 440 1.59 14.45 6.06
C SER A 440 0.80 14.05 4.81
N SER A 441 0.75 12.75 4.54
CA SER A 441 0.16 12.18 3.32
C SER A 441 -0.65 10.93 3.66
N ALA A 442 -1.74 10.68 2.92
CA ALA A 442 -2.35 9.36 2.87
C ALA A 442 -1.46 8.41 2.04
N MET A 443 -1.13 7.23 2.56
CA MET A 443 -0.21 6.31 1.89
C MET A 443 -0.62 4.85 1.99
N ASN A 444 -0.31 4.10 0.95
CA ASN A 444 -0.40 2.64 0.94
C ASN A 444 1.01 2.07 0.79
N VAL A 445 1.56 1.50 1.85
CA VAL A 445 2.83 0.76 1.80
C VAL A 445 2.50 -0.72 1.83
N VAL A 446 2.49 -1.35 0.66
CA VAL A 446 1.96 -2.70 0.50
C VAL A 446 2.93 -3.62 -0.21
N ASN A 447 3.21 -4.80 0.34
CA ASN A 447 4.02 -5.80 -0.34
C ASN A 447 5.45 -5.34 -0.67
N ASN A 448 6.13 -4.72 0.28
CA ASN A 448 7.53 -4.31 0.15
C ASN A 448 8.43 -5.05 1.14
N VAL A 449 9.71 -5.11 0.81
CA VAL A 449 10.77 -5.58 1.69
C VAL A 449 11.63 -4.39 2.11
N PHE A 450 11.89 -4.25 3.40
CA PHE A 450 12.82 -3.28 3.96
C PHE A 450 13.93 -4.04 4.67
N VAL A 451 15.14 -3.95 4.15
CA VAL A 451 16.29 -4.71 4.63
C VAL A 451 17.49 -3.80 4.89
N GLY A 452 18.02 -3.84 6.12
CA GLY A 452 19.27 -3.13 6.47
C GLY A 452 19.20 -1.61 6.38
N ASN A 453 18.02 -0.99 6.39
CA ASN A 453 17.90 0.47 6.33
C ASN A 453 18.20 1.09 7.71
N ILE A 454 18.75 2.30 7.71
CA ILE A 454 19.23 2.98 8.92
C ILE A 454 18.65 4.39 9.04
N ALA A 455 18.08 4.71 10.19
CA ALA A 455 17.79 6.07 10.60
C ALA A 455 18.77 6.44 11.73
N ARG A 456 19.69 7.37 11.47
CA ARG A 456 20.77 7.73 12.39
C ARG A 456 20.70 9.20 12.76
N GLY A 457 20.61 9.49 14.05
CA GLY A 457 20.78 10.84 14.57
C GLY A 457 22.24 11.30 14.50
N GLY A 458 22.44 12.60 14.27
CA GLY A 458 23.76 13.21 14.24
C GLY A 458 24.36 13.35 15.64
N ASN A 459 25.68 13.43 15.74
CA ASN A 459 26.36 13.65 17.02
C ASN A 459 26.32 15.12 17.42
N GLY A 460 26.27 15.39 18.72
CA GLY A 460 26.47 16.74 19.26
C GLY A 460 27.92 17.22 19.11
N PHE A 461 28.11 18.53 19.19
CA PHE A 461 29.42 19.15 18.94
C PHE A 461 30.44 18.82 20.03
N SER A 462 31.63 18.37 19.64
CA SER A 462 32.71 18.05 20.58
C SER A 462 33.80 19.12 20.59
N HIS A 463 34.10 19.68 21.76
CA HIS A 463 35.13 20.71 21.98
C HIS A 463 35.96 20.44 23.25
N PRO A 464 37.01 19.61 23.17
CA PRO A 464 37.75 19.13 24.34
C PRO A 464 38.48 20.23 25.15
N GLY A 465 38.56 21.47 24.65
CA GLY A 465 39.25 22.58 25.31
C GLY A 465 38.37 23.56 26.10
N THR A 466 37.03 23.46 26.03
CA THR A 466 36.11 24.37 26.72
C THR A 466 34.96 23.63 27.42
N PRO A 467 34.34 24.17 28.48
CA PRO A 467 33.19 23.55 29.15
C PRO A 467 31.97 23.42 28.25
N LEU A 468 31.10 22.43 28.51
CA LEU A 468 29.81 22.29 27.81
C LEU A 468 28.99 23.57 27.99
N THR A 469 28.27 23.97 26.95
CA THR A 469 27.29 25.06 27.04
C THR A 469 25.87 24.55 27.33
N GLY A 470 25.67 23.22 27.29
CA GLY A 470 24.47 22.53 27.77
C GLY A 470 23.52 22.05 26.67
N ASN A 471 23.82 22.35 25.41
CA ASN A 471 22.98 22.04 24.26
C ASN A 471 23.63 21.05 23.27
N GLU A 472 24.81 20.52 23.56
CA GLU A 472 25.56 19.64 22.67
C GLU A 472 25.01 18.20 22.64
N TYR A 473 23.70 18.02 22.73
CA TYR A 473 23.06 16.70 22.68
C TYR A 473 23.23 16.05 21.32
N GLY A 474 23.19 14.71 21.29
CA GLY A 474 22.95 14.00 20.04
C GLY A 474 21.60 14.37 19.41
N GLY A 475 21.34 13.90 18.19
CA GLY A 475 20.01 13.90 17.58
C GLY A 475 19.36 12.52 17.69
N PRO A 476 18.03 12.40 17.77
CA PRO A 476 17.35 11.11 17.70
C PRO A 476 17.39 10.49 16.30
N GLY A 477 17.39 9.17 16.27
CA GLY A 477 17.13 8.37 15.07
C GLY A 477 15.77 7.67 15.20
N GLU A 478 14.88 7.79 14.22
CA GLU A 478 13.55 7.17 14.28
C GLU A 478 13.14 6.46 12.99
N GLY A 479 12.54 5.28 13.13
CA GLY A 479 11.97 4.55 12.00
C GLY A 479 13.06 4.08 11.05
N GLY A 480 13.89 3.12 11.47
CA GLY A 480 15.04 2.66 10.69
C GLY A 480 14.66 2.28 9.25
N ALA A 481 13.50 1.65 9.06
CA ALA A 481 12.91 1.46 7.73
C ALA A 481 12.02 2.63 7.30
N ILE A 482 10.99 2.96 8.09
CA ILE A 482 9.94 3.92 7.71
C ILE A 482 9.63 4.90 8.83
N TYR A 483 9.50 6.17 8.46
CA TYR A 483 8.84 7.20 9.28
C TYR A 483 7.56 7.69 8.58
N ILE A 484 6.44 7.73 9.31
CA ILE A 484 5.12 8.15 8.80
C ILE A 484 4.46 9.14 9.77
N GLY A 485 4.35 10.41 9.37
CA GLY A 485 3.50 11.40 10.04
C GLY A 485 2.08 11.50 9.48
N GLY A 486 1.73 10.66 8.49
CA GLY A 486 0.45 10.66 7.77
C GLY A 486 -0.49 9.50 8.13
N THR A 487 -1.53 9.30 7.31
CA THR A 487 -2.54 8.25 7.49
C THR A 487 -2.40 7.16 6.42
N GLY A 488 -3.14 6.05 6.53
CA GLY A 488 -3.23 5.04 5.46
C GLY A 488 -3.02 3.61 5.94
N ILE A 489 -2.26 2.82 5.18
CA ILE A 489 -2.02 1.40 5.49
C ILE A 489 -0.55 0.99 5.28
N VAL A 490 -0.09 0.09 6.14
CA VAL A 490 1.19 -0.63 6.00
C VAL A 490 0.89 -2.13 6.11
N ILE A 491 0.78 -2.81 4.97
CA ILE A 491 0.28 -4.19 4.93
C ILE A 491 1.16 -5.12 4.09
N ASN A 492 1.35 -6.37 4.54
CA ASN A 492 2.09 -7.39 3.80
C ASN A 492 3.55 -6.98 3.52
N ASN A 493 4.24 -6.33 4.45
CA ASN A 493 5.64 -5.97 4.27
C ASN A 493 6.56 -6.82 5.15
N THR A 494 7.81 -6.97 4.73
CA THR A 494 8.86 -7.66 5.50
C THR A 494 9.92 -6.65 5.92
N PHE A 495 10.16 -6.52 7.23
CA PHE A 495 11.16 -5.63 7.84
C PHE A 495 12.25 -6.48 8.48
N TYR A 496 13.42 -6.54 7.87
CA TYR A 496 14.55 -7.33 8.34
C TYR A 496 15.78 -6.48 8.64
N GLY A 497 16.30 -6.55 9.87
CA GLY A 497 17.61 -5.97 10.18
C GLY A 497 17.71 -4.45 10.02
N ASN A 498 16.59 -3.72 10.08
CA ASN A 498 16.60 -2.25 10.01
C ASN A 498 16.96 -1.67 11.39
N ALA A 499 17.64 -0.52 11.41
CA ALA A 499 18.18 0.05 12.64
C ALA A 499 17.81 1.53 12.83
N ALA A 500 17.39 1.87 14.05
CA ALA A 500 17.27 3.24 14.52
C ALA A 500 18.39 3.52 15.54
N ILE A 501 19.21 4.52 15.28
CA ILE A 501 20.43 4.80 16.05
C ILE A 501 20.43 6.26 16.49
N GLY A 502 20.44 6.49 17.79
CA GLY A 502 20.57 7.81 18.37
C GLY A 502 21.99 8.35 18.22
N GLY A 503 22.11 9.65 18.09
CA GLY A 503 23.38 10.36 18.04
C GLY A 503 24.03 10.46 19.41
N ASN A 504 25.35 10.43 19.44
CA ASN A 504 26.13 10.61 20.65
C ASN A 504 26.10 12.07 21.09
N GLY A 505 26.12 12.31 22.41
CA GLY A 505 26.35 13.66 22.93
C GLY A 505 27.76 14.14 22.66
N GLY A 506 27.91 15.45 22.53
CA GLY A 506 29.19 16.12 22.36
C GLY A 506 30.10 15.97 23.57
N SER A 507 31.41 15.89 23.35
CA SER A 507 32.43 15.78 24.41
C SER A 507 33.12 17.12 24.67
N SER A 508 33.45 17.42 25.94
CA SER A 508 34.12 18.66 26.35
C SER A 508 35.06 18.46 27.55
N SER A 509 35.72 19.54 27.99
CA SER A 509 36.60 19.52 29.18
C SER A 509 35.87 19.24 30.50
N THR A 510 34.54 19.37 30.54
CA THR A 510 33.72 19.15 31.74
C THR A 510 32.85 17.88 31.67
N GLY A 511 33.04 17.05 30.64
CA GLY A 511 32.31 15.79 30.46
C GLY A 511 31.63 15.68 29.09
N THR A 512 30.62 14.83 28.99
CA THR A 512 29.87 14.54 27.76
C THR A 512 28.41 14.95 27.92
N ALA A 513 27.83 15.60 26.92
CA ALA A 513 26.40 15.86 26.84
C ALA A 513 25.61 14.55 26.63
N ASN A 514 24.29 14.61 26.78
CA ASN A 514 23.43 13.43 26.65
C ASN A 514 23.39 12.93 25.20
N GLY A 515 23.59 11.62 25.03
CA GLY A 515 23.15 10.92 23.83
C GLY A 515 21.62 10.92 23.72
N ARG A 516 21.11 10.80 22.49
CA ARG A 516 19.65 10.71 22.25
C ARG A 516 19.22 9.30 21.89
N GLU A 517 17.92 9.06 21.91
CA GLU A 517 17.35 7.76 21.58
C GLU A 517 17.48 7.42 20.09
N GLY A 518 17.67 6.14 19.81
CA GLY A 518 17.34 5.55 18.52
C GLY A 518 16.13 4.67 18.72
N SER A 519 15.00 4.98 18.11
CA SER A 519 13.73 4.33 18.43
C SER A 519 13.01 3.79 17.20
N LYS A 520 12.40 2.61 17.33
CA LYS A 520 11.61 1.95 16.30
C LYS A 520 12.44 1.60 15.06
N GLY A 521 13.24 0.54 15.15
CA GLY A 521 14.12 0.08 14.07
C GLY A 521 13.41 -0.19 12.74
N ALA A 522 12.11 -0.53 12.77
CA ALA A 522 11.30 -0.66 11.56
C ALA A 522 10.44 0.59 11.31
N ILE A 523 9.34 0.78 12.04
CA ILE A 523 8.32 1.79 11.74
C ILE A 523 8.12 2.76 12.90
N SER A 524 8.32 4.06 12.63
CA SER A 524 7.80 5.15 13.46
C SER A 524 6.55 5.74 12.80
N ALA A 525 5.38 5.59 13.42
CA ALA A 525 4.12 6.12 12.90
C ALA A 525 3.43 7.03 13.92
N SER A 526 3.24 8.29 13.54
CA SER A 526 2.76 9.37 14.42
C SER A 526 1.60 10.19 13.83
N GLY A 527 1.08 9.83 12.67
CA GLY A 527 -0.04 10.54 12.05
C GLY A 527 -1.33 10.47 12.86
N ASN A 528 -2.34 11.26 12.48
CA ASN A 528 -3.62 11.33 13.19
C ASN A 528 -4.82 11.07 12.25
N PRO A 529 -5.35 9.82 12.19
CA PRO A 529 -4.83 8.63 12.85
C PRO A 529 -3.58 8.07 12.14
N ALA A 530 -2.73 7.34 12.85
CA ALA A 530 -1.60 6.62 12.24
C ALA A 530 -2.12 5.55 11.25
N PRO A 531 -1.29 5.07 10.31
CA PRO A 531 -1.71 4.03 9.38
C PRO A 531 -2.11 2.73 10.11
N SER A 532 -3.06 1.99 9.53
CA SER A 532 -3.34 0.62 9.97
C SER A 532 -2.18 -0.30 9.59
N ILE A 533 -1.72 -1.13 10.51
CA ILE A 533 -0.55 -2.00 10.33
C ILE A 533 -0.98 -3.46 10.43
N ALA A 534 -0.92 -4.20 9.32
CA ALA A 534 -1.35 -5.59 9.34
C ALA A 534 -0.52 -6.53 8.47
N ASN A 535 -0.48 -7.81 8.83
CA ASN A 535 0.17 -8.86 8.02
C ASN A 535 1.65 -8.54 7.72
N ASN A 536 2.40 -7.91 8.62
CA ASN A 536 3.83 -7.62 8.39
C ASN A 536 4.74 -8.58 9.18
N ILE A 537 5.96 -8.80 8.69
CA ILE A 537 7.03 -9.48 9.44
C ILE A 537 8.01 -8.43 9.94
N PHE A 538 8.30 -8.44 11.24
CA PHE A 538 9.33 -7.63 11.90
C PHE A 538 10.38 -8.57 12.49
N MET A 539 11.50 -8.70 11.81
CA MET A 539 12.59 -9.59 12.21
C MET A 539 13.91 -8.86 12.41
N ASN A 540 14.57 -9.08 13.54
CA ASN A 540 15.93 -8.58 13.82
C ASN A 540 16.09 -7.05 13.67
N ASN A 541 15.01 -6.27 13.78
CA ASN A 541 15.11 -4.81 13.75
C ASN A 541 15.66 -4.33 15.10
N SER A 542 16.44 -3.26 15.08
CA SER A 542 17.14 -2.77 16.26
C SER A 542 16.93 -1.28 16.51
N ALA A 543 16.95 -0.94 17.78
CA ALA A 543 16.89 0.43 18.28
C ALA A 543 18.01 0.62 19.29
N SER A 544 18.79 1.69 19.20
CA SER A 544 19.92 1.92 20.11
C SER A 544 20.10 3.39 20.41
N SER A 545 20.28 3.71 21.68
CA SER A 545 20.58 5.08 22.11
C SER A 545 22.03 5.44 21.77
N GLY A 546 22.24 6.71 21.45
CA GLY A 546 23.57 7.29 21.43
C GLY A 546 24.18 7.36 22.83
N THR A 547 25.49 7.44 22.91
CA THR A 547 26.24 7.48 24.17
C THR A 547 26.49 8.90 24.66
N GLY A 548 26.83 9.06 25.94
CA GLY A 548 27.22 10.34 26.56
C GLY A 548 26.20 10.81 27.61
N GLY A 549 26.71 11.43 28.68
CA GLY A 549 25.91 12.04 29.75
C GLY A 549 24.97 11.04 30.42
N THR A 550 23.69 11.44 30.58
CA THR A 550 22.56 10.56 30.88
C THR A 550 21.75 10.35 29.59
N PRO A 551 22.02 9.31 28.79
CA PRO A 551 21.36 9.14 27.50
C PRO A 551 19.86 8.93 27.63
N ASP A 552 19.10 9.44 26.65
CA ASP A 552 17.70 9.03 26.49
C ASP A 552 17.64 7.53 26.17
N ILE A 553 16.82 6.79 26.88
CA ILE A 553 16.71 5.33 26.71
C ILE A 553 15.78 5.00 25.54
N SER A 554 16.31 4.21 24.62
CA SER A 554 15.50 3.57 23.60
C SER A 554 14.62 2.52 24.28
N SER A 555 13.34 2.44 23.92
CA SER A 555 12.38 1.51 24.54
C SER A 555 11.65 0.61 23.54
N ILE A 556 11.80 0.87 22.24
CA ILE A 556 10.99 0.26 21.18
C ILE A 556 11.92 -0.20 20.05
N GLY A 557 11.98 -1.50 19.79
CA GLY A 557 12.92 -2.13 18.87
C GLY A 557 12.47 -2.14 17.41
N ALA A 558 11.18 -2.29 17.15
CA ALA A 558 10.63 -2.43 15.81
C ALA A 558 9.59 -1.35 15.47
N VAL A 559 8.48 -1.26 16.21
CA VAL A 559 7.30 -0.49 15.74
C VAL A 559 6.60 0.28 16.85
N LEU A 560 6.29 1.54 16.57
CA LEU A 560 5.35 2.35 17.36
C LEU A 560 4.26 2.92 16.46
N ALA A 561 3.00 2.63 16.77
CA ALA A 561 1.83 3.14 16.07
C ALA A 561 0.62 3.26 17.01
N GLY A 562 0.77 3.97 18.13
CA GLY A 562 -0.15 3.92 19.27
C GLY A 562 -1.59 4.38 19.01
N ASN A 563 -1.82 5.22 18.00
CA ASN A 563 -3.15 5.71 17.60
C ASN A 563 -3.60 5.15 16.24
N ALA A 564 -3.00 4.04 15.79
CA ALA A 564 -3.43 3.36 14.58
C ALA A 564 -4.85 2.77 14.75
N PRO A 565 -5.74 2.89 13.75
CA PRO A 565 -7.09 2.32 13.84
C PRO A 565 -7.10 0.80 14.01
N SER A 566 -6.08 0.12 13.47
CA SER A 566 -5.91 -1.32 13.62
C SER A 566 -4.45 -1.73 13.51
N VAL A 567 -4.00 -2.57 14.44
CA VAL A 567 -2.72 -3.29 14.38
C VAL A 567 -3.02 -4.77 14.58
N ARG A 568 -2.77 -5.61 13.58
CA ARG A 568 -3.17 -7.04 13.64
C ARG A 568 -2.31 -7.97 12.78
N ASN A 569 -2.25 -9.25 13.14
CA ASN A 569 -1.60 -10.29 12.32
C ASN A 569 -0.14 -9.95 11.95
N ASN A 570 0.60 -9.31 12.85
CA ASN A 570 2.01 -9.01 12.62
C ASN A 570 2.86 -10.06 13.33
N LEU A 571 3.95 -10.47 12.69
CA LEU A 571 4.92 -11.40 13.25
C LEU A 571 6.14 -10.63 13.76
N PHE A 572 6.59 -10.92 14.98
CA PHE A 572 7.74 -10.28 15.62
C PHE A 572 8.77 -11.31 16.04
N PHE A 573 10.04 -11.15 15.67
CA PHE A 573 11.08 -12.06 16.11
C PHE A 573 12.45 -11.39 16.17
N GLY A 574 13.19 -11.59 17.26
CA GLY A 574 14.56 -11.10 17.39
C GLY A 574 14.75 -9.58 17.34
N ASN A 575 13.66 -8.79 17.43
CA ASN A 575 13.78 -7.34 17.49
C ASN A 575 14.40 -6.91 18.82
N THR A 576 15.32 -5.95 18.78
CA THR A 576 16.14 -5.56 19.93
C THR A 576 16.12 -4.08 20.24
N VAL A 577 16.36 -3.77 21.51
CA VAL A 577 16.62 -2.44 22.05
C VAL A 577 17.95 -2.52 22.79
N SER A 578 18.96 -1.81 22.30
CA SER A 578 20.32 -1.80 22.86
C SER A 578 20.89 -3.22 23.09
N GLY A 579 20.63 -4.14 22.15
CA GLY A 579 21.08 -5.53 22.20
C GLY A 579 20.21 -6.48 23.05
N ALA A 580 19.24 -5.97 23.81
CA ALA A 580 18.27 -6.79 24.54
C ALA A 580 16.97 -6.98 23.74
N ALA A 581 16.16 -7.98 24.07
CA ALA A 581 14.86 -8.19 23.41
C ALA A 581 13.92 -6.97 23.61
N SER A 582 13.25 -6.56 22.54
CA SER A 582 12.30 -5.45 22.58
C SER A 582 11.03 -5.80 23.36
N ALA A 583 10.59 -4.90 24.25
CA ALA A 583 9.37 -5.03 25.03
C ALA A 583 8.33 -3.91 24.78
N GLY A 584 8.72 -2.83 24.09
CA GLY A 584 7.87 -1.66 23.86
C GLY A 584 7.13 -1.65 22.51
N ASP A 585 7.25 -2.71 21.71
CA ASP A 585 6.65 -2.75 20.37
C ASP A 585 5.11 -2.68 20.41
N THR A 586 4.52 -1.97 19.47
CA THR A 586 3.07 -1.99 19.24
C THR A 586 2.69 -3.29 18.53
N ILE A 587 2.41 -4.33 19.33
CA ILE A 587 2.20 -5.70 18.84
C ILE A 587 0.81 -5.88 18.18
N GLY A 588 -0.21 -5.20 18.69
CA GLY A 588 -1.60 -5.32 18.20
C GLY A 588 -2.28 -6.63 18.61
N VAL A 589 -3.31 -7.05 17.85
CA VAL A 589 -4.05 -8.31 18.07
C VAL A 589 -3.55 -9.43 17.15
N SER A 590 -3.71 -10.69 17.58
CA SER A 590 -3.35 -11.89 16.78
C SER A 590 -1.91 -11.88 16.27
N SER A 591 -0.98 -11.35 17.07
CA SER A 591 0.44 -11.31 16.75
C SER A 591 1.09 -12.69 16.91
N VAL A 592 2.09 -12.96 16.08
CA VAL A 592 2.92 -14.18 16.18
C VAL A 592 4.31 -13.78 16.68
N SER A 593 4.85 -14.45 17.69
CA SER A 593 6.21 -14.23 18.17
C SER A 593 7.06 -15.49 17.96
N ALA A 594 7.53 -15.69 16.73
CA ALA A 594 8.27 -16.88 16.32
C ALA A 594 9.16 -16.57 15.12
N ASN A 595 10.24 -17.32 14.93
CA ASN A 595 11.09 -17.16 13.75
C ASN A 595 10.25 -17.43 12.49
N PRO A 596 10.17 -16.51 11.51
CA PRO A 596 9.44 -16.75 10.28
C PRO A 596 10.07 -17.85 9.40
N ASN A 597 11.27 -18.33 9.72
CA ASN A 597 11.96 -19.42 9.02
C ASN A 597 12.17 -19.14 7.52
N PHE A 598 12.67 -17.95 7.15
CA PHE A 598 13.02 -17.68 5.75
C PHE A 598 14.01 -18.71 5.19
N LEU A 599 13.89 -19.04 3.90
CA LEU A 599 14.81 -19.97 3.22
C LEU A 599 16.25 -19.42 3.12
N ALA A 600 16.42 -18.13 2.79
CA ALA A 600 17.74 -17.55 2.54
C ALA A 600 17.80 -16.04 2.83
N ALA A 601 17.55 -15.62 4.07
CA ALA A 601 17.67 -14.21 4.47
C ALA A 601 19.15 -13.79 4.63
N PRO A 602 19.53 -12.52 4.34
CA PRO A 602 18.69 -11.40 3.89
C PRO A 602 18.56 -11.29 2.37
N THR A 603 19.19 -12.18 1.60
CA THR A 603 19.24 -12.10 0.13
C THR A 603 17.95 -12.57 -0.53
N SER A 604 17.14 -13.34 0.19
CA SER A 604 15.83 -13.84 -0.22
C SER A 604 14.91 -14.04 1.00
N PHE A 605 13.70 -13.49 0.93
CA PHE A 605 12.69 -13.58 2.00
C PHE A 605 11.62 -14.65 1.72
N ASN A 606 12.00 -15.67 0.94
CA ASN A 606 11.15 -16.81 0.63
C ASN A 606 10.72 -17.56 1.90
N ILE A 607 9.43 -17.86 2.00
CA ILE A 607 8.81 -18.51 3.16
C ILE A 607 8.57 -20.00 2.83
N PRO A 608 9.16 -20.96 3.55
CA PRO A 608 8.93 -22.38 3.35
C PRO A 608 7.58 -22.84 3.91
N VAL A 609 7.16 -24.02 3.46
CA VAL A 609 6.02 -24.75 4.05
C VAL A 609 6.30 -25.01 5.54
N GLY A 610 5.31 -24.76 6.39
CA GLY A 610 5.43 -24.93 7.85
C GLY A 610 6.00 -23.71 8.59
N SER A 611 6.37 -22.64 7.89
CA SER A 611 6.66 -21.35 8.52
C SER A 611 5.47 -20.82 9.34
N PRO A 612 5.70 -20.18 10.51
CA PRO A 612 4.65 -19.48 11.25
C PRO A 612 4.00 -18.31 10.49
N ALA A 613 4.66 -17.80 9.44
CA ALA A 613 4.11 -16.78 8.57
C ALA A 613 3.17 -17.35 7.49
N ALA A 614 3.26 -18.66 7.19
CA ALA A 614 2.46 -19.28 6.13
C ALA A 614 0.97 -19.39 6.53
N GLY A 615 0.07 -18.88 5.68
CA GLY A 615 -1.38 -18.99 5.86
C GLY A 615 -1.96 -18.23 7.06
N THR A 616 -1.19 -17.33 7.69
CA THR A 616 -1.62 -16.58 8.89
C THR A 616 -2.03 -15.13 8.60
N GLY A 617 -1.92 -14.69 7.34
CA GLY A 617 -2.31 -13.37 6.89
C GLY A 617 -3.80 -13.28 6.53
N SER A 618 -4.31 -12.05 6.51
CA SER A 618 -5.65 -11.75 5.98
C SER A 618 -5.61 -11.46 4.47
N ALA A 619 -6.63 -11.89 3.73
CA ALA A 619 -6.78 -11.60 2.31
C ALA A 619 -7.00 -10.10 1.99
N THR A 620 -7.35 -9.27 2.97
CA THR A 620 -7.60 -7.84 2.75
C THR A 620 -6.34 -7.13 2.27
N ALA A 621 -6.42 -6.50 1.08
CA ALA A 621 -5.33 -5.76 0.44
C ALA A 621 -4.06 -6.58 0.16
N ALA A 622 -4.13 -7.91 0.18
CA ALA A 622 -3.08 -8.76 -0.34
C ALA A 622 -3.11 -8.78 -1.88
N PRO A 623 -1.99 -8.51 -2.57
CA PRO A 623 -1.94 -8.69 -4.02
C PRO A 623 -2.16 -10.16 -4.37
N THR A 624 -2.74 -10.42 -5.55
CA THR A 624 -2.97 -11.79 -6.04
C THR A 624 -1.67 -12.57 -6.26
N VAL A 625 -0.56 -11.86 -6.46
CA VAL A 625 0.78 -12.43 -6.67
C VAL A 625 1.84 -11.77 -5.76
N ASP A 626 2.88 -12.53 -5.42
CA ASP A 626 4.10 -12.08 -4.70
C ASP A 626 5.09 -11.27 -5.57
N LEU A 627 6.25 -10.84 -5.04
CA LEU A 627 7.28 -10.09 -5.79
C LEU A 627 7.86 -10.88 -6.98
N ALA A 628 7.92 -12.21 -6.90
CA ALA A 628 8.35 -13.13 -7.94
C ALA A 628 7.26 -13.41 -9.01
N GLY A 629 6.03 -12.97 -8.80
CA GLY A 629 4.89 -13.18 -9.70
C GLY A 629 4.09 -14.47 -9.43
N THR A 630 4.36 -15.22 -8.36
CA THR A 630 3.61 -16.42 -8.01
C THR A 630 2.30 -16.07 -7.31
N THR A 631 1.24 -16.82 -7.61
CA THR A 631 -0.06 -16.65 -6.97
C THR A 631 0.00 -16.95 -5.48
N ARG A 632 -0.59 -16.07 -4.66
CA ARG A 632 -0.66 -16.29 -3.21
C ARG A 632 -1.75 -17.29 -2.85
N ALA A 633 -1.46 -18.17 -1.89
CA ALA A 633 -2.48 -19.02 -1.28
C ALA A 633 -3.56 -18.20 -0.54
N THR A 634 -4.72 -18.80 -0.29
CA THR A 634 -5.80 -18.20 0.51
C THR A 634 -6.09 -19.08 1.73
N PRO A 635 -5.91 -18.58 2.98
CA PRO A 635 -5.38 -17.26 3.35
C PRO A 635 -3.90 -17.05 2.96
N PRO A 636 -3.47 -15.81 2.66
CA PRO A 636 -2.09 -15.52 2.29
C PRO A 636 -1.15 -15.63 3.49
N ALA A 637 0.15 -15.77 3.24
CA ALA A 637 1.15 -15.59 4.28
C ALA A 637 1.29 -14.11 4.69
N ILE A 638 1.73 -13.90 5.94
CA ILE A 638 2.17 -12.60 6.49
C ILE A 638 3.48 -12.18 5.79
N GLY A 639 3.65 -10.87 5.58
CA GLY A 639 4.84 -10.26 4.99
C GLY A 639 4.74 -10.06 3.49
N ALA A 640 5.82 -9.54 2.90
CA ALA A 640 6.01 -9.59 1.46
C ALA A 640 6.37 -11.04 1.13
N TYR A 641 5.33 -11.88 1.14
CA TYR A 641 5.40 -13.31 0.88
C TYR A 641 6.01 -13.52 -0.49
N GLU A 642 7.04 -14.36 -0.53
CA GLU A 642 7.43 -15.13 -1.69
C GLU A 642 7.27 -16.60 -1.25
N PRO A 643 6.44 -17.44 -1.89
CA PRO A 643 6.54 -18.87 -1.72
C PRO A 643 7.99 -19.23 -2.04
N GLY A 644 8.65 -19.84 -1.08
CA GLY A 644 9.85 -20.57 -1.42
C GLY A 644 9.47 -21.67 -2.39
N ASN A 645 9.82 -21.51 -3.67
CA ASN A 645 10.10 -22.67 -4.49
C ASN A 645 10.99 -22.33 -5.69
N PRO A 646 12.27 -22.68 -5.59
CA PRO A 646 12.67 -23.80 -6.42
C PRO A 646 12.99 -24.98 -5.52
N ASN A 647 12.21 -26.05 -5.64
CA ASN A 647 12.62 -27.41 -5.43
C ASN A 647 13.07 -27.90 -6.81
N PRO A 648 14.23 -27.41 -7.33
CA PRO A 648 14.62 -27.71 -8.68
C PRO A 648 14.78 -29.22 -8.79
N PRO A 649 14.43 -29.83 -9.95
CA PRO A 649 14.83 -31.19 -10.23
C PRO A 649 16.32 -31.36 -9.91
N ARG A 650 16.61 -32.33 -9.05
CA ARG A 650 17.99 -32.68 -8.65
C ARG A 650 18.07 -34.14 -8.21
N LEU A 651 19.29 -34.63 -8.13
CA LEU A 651 19.60 -35.89 -7.49
C LEU A 651 19.59 -35.66 -5.97
N ALA A 652 18.62 -36.24 -5.26
CA ALA A 652 18.55 -36.11 -3.80
C ALA A 652 19.27 -37.26 -3.06
N ASN A 653 19.54 -38.35 -3.77
CA ASN A 653 20.20 -39.53 -3.23
C ASN A 653 20.91 -40.35 -4.32
N ILE A 654 21.96 -41.05 -3.91
CA ILE A 654 22.35 -42.34 -4.49
C ILE A 654 22.44 -43.37 -3.37
N SER A 655 22.03 -44.59 -3.67
CA SER A 655 22.31 -45.74 -2.81
C SER A 655 22.84 -46.86 -3.67
N THR A 656 23.87 -47.56 -3.21
CA THR A 656 24.40 -48.71 -3.95
C THR A 656 24.46 -49.92 -3.06
N ARG A 657 23.86 -51.01 -3.53
CA ARG A 657 23.98 -52.34 -2.93
C ARG A 657 24.95 -53.18 -3.76
N GLY A 658 25.91 -53.80 -3.09
CA GLY A 658 26.90 -54.67 -3.72
C GLY A 658 27.79 -55.37 -2.72
N LEU A 659 28.64 -56.28 -3.21
CA LEU A 659 29.63 -56.96 -2.38
C LEU A 659 30.76 -56.02 -2.00
N VAL A 660 31.02 -55.91 -0.69
CA VAL A 660 32.20 -55.25 -0.13
C VAL A 660 33.30 -56.30 0.05
N GLY A 661 34.41 -56.12 -0.67
CA GLY A 661 35.62 -56.92 -0.51
C GLY A 661 36.72 -56.21 0.29
N THR A 662 37.94 -56.72 0.21
CA THR A 662 39.14 -56.12 0.81
C THR A 662 40.05 -55.51 -0.24
N GLY A 663 40.98 -54.63 0.18
CA GLY A 663 41.94 -53.98 -0.71
C GLY A 663 41.26 -53.20 -1.85
N ASN A 664 41.58 -53.52 -3.11
CA ASN A 664 40.98 -52.87 -4.27
C ASN A 664 39.48 -53.17 -4.46
N ASN A 665 38.94 -54.18 -3.75
CA ASN A 665 37.54 -54.61 -3.84
C ASN A 665 36.62 -53.97 -2.78
N VAL A 666 37.11 -53.02 -1.97
CA VAL A 666 36.23 -52.23 -1.08
C VAL A 666 35.19 -51.47 -1.91
N MET A 667 34.02 -51.23 -1.32
CA MET A 667 32.99 -50.44 -1.99
C MET A 667 33.28 -48.96 -1.79
N ILE A 668 33.23 -48.20 -2.87
CA ILE A 668 33.52 -46.76 -2.84
C ILE A 668 32.38 -45.98 -3.45
N ALA A 669 31.71 -45.14 -2.67
CA ALA A 669 30.73 -44.18 -3.14
C ALA A 669 31.38 -42.80 -3.33
N GLY A 670 31.27 -42.21 -4.52
CA GLY A 670 31.72 -40.85 -4.81
C GLY A 670 30.55 -39.88 -4.81
N LEU A 671 30.75 -38.68 -4.27
CA LEU A 671 29.81 -37.56 -4.41
C LEU A 671 30.53 -36.26 -4.81
N ILE A 672 29.85 -35.40 -5.54
CA ILE A 672 30.31 -34.03 -5.84
C ILE A 672 29.27 -33.03 -5.34
N VAL A 673 29.70 -32.14 -4.45
CA VAL A 673 28.93 -30.97 -4.02
C VAL A 673 29.17 -29.86 -5.03
N GLY A 674 28.13 -29.49 -5.79
CA GLY A 674 28.17 -28.39 -6.75
C GLY A 674 27.88 -27.03 -6.11
N GLY A 675 27.79 -25.98 -6.94
CA GLY A 675 27.41 -24.64 -6.49
C GLY A 675 28.49 -23.90 -5.67
N PRO A 676 28.22 -22.65 -5.24
CA PRO A 676 29.19 -21.83 -4.51
C PRO A 676 29.15 -22.03 -2.98
N SER A 677 28.16 -22.76 -2.46
CA SER A 677 27.88 -22.88 -1.02
C SER A 677 28.08 -24.32 -0.52
N ALA A 678 28.39 -24.46 0.77
CA ALA A 678 28.49 -25.77 1.41
C ALA A 678 27.11 -26.45 1.55
N LYS A 679 27.11 -27.79 1.63
CA LYS A 679 25.91 -28.62 1.77
C LYS A 679 26.07 -29.64 2.88
N THR A 680 25.03 -29.82 3.68
CA THR A 680 24.92 -30.89 4.66
C THR A 680 24.38 -32.16 4.01
N VAL A 681 25.13 -33.25 4.16
CA VAL A 681 24.76 -34.59 3.72
C VAL A 681 24.78 -35.55 4.90
N VAL A 682 24.05 -36.65 4.77
CA VAL A 682 24.22 -37.84 5.60
C VAL A 682 24.59 -39.03 4.74
N ILE A 683 25.59 -39.78 5.17
CA ILE A 683 26.08 -41.00 4.52
C ILE A 683 25.83 -42.15 5.49
N THR A 684 25.10 -43.17 5.07
CA THR A 684 24.80 -44.35 5.89
C THR A 684 25.29 -45.61 5.22
N VAL A 685 25.63 -46.64 6.01
CA VAL A 685 25.90 -47.99 5.50
C VAL A 685 25.03 -48.99 6.24
N ALA A 686 24.20 -49.73 5.50
CA ALA A 686 23.51 -50.89 6.03
C ALA A 686 24.31 -52.17 5.73
N GLY A 687 24.52 -52.99 6.75
CA GLY A 687 25.19 -54.29 6.67
C GLY A 687 24.32 -55.32 7.38
N PRO A 688 24.45 -55.50 8.71
CA PRO A 688 23.68 -56.49 9.47
C PRO A 688 22.15 -56.41 9.27
N SER A 689 21.59 -55.21 9.13
CA SER A 689 20.15 -55.02 8.92
C SER A 689 19.64 -55.62 7.61
N LEU A 690 20.50 -55.85 6.62
CA LEU A 690 20.09 -56.43 5.34
C LEU A 690 19.63 -57.90 5.46
N SER A 691 20.03 -58.62 6.51
CA SER A 691 19.52 -59.96 6.81
C SER A 691 17.99 -59.97 6.97
N GLY A 692 17.43 -58.96 7.64
CA GLY A 692 15.99 -58.79 7.82
C GLY A 692 15.25 -58.46 6.52
N ALA A 693 15.97 -58.00 5.49
CA ALA A 693 15.46 -57.75 4.14
C ALA A 693 15.63 -58.96 3.20
N GLY A 694 16.03 -60.13 3.73
CA GLY A 694 16.22 -61.36 2.95
C GLY A 694 17.49 -61.38 2.08
N ILE A 695 18.42 -60.45 2.31
CA ILE A 695 19.69 -60.41 1.56
C ILE A 695 20.68 -61.39 2.20
N PRO A 696 21.24 -62.35 1.45
CA PRO A 696 22.22 -63.30 1.97
C PRO A 696 23.58 -62.63 2.20
N ASN A 697 24.36 -63.17 3.15
CA ASN A 697 25.75 -62.77 3.44
C ASN A 697 25.98 -61.26 3.65
N PRO A 698 25.21 -60.58 4.52
CA PRO A 698 25.45 -59.17 4.82
C PRO A 698 26.84 -58.95 5.45
N LEU A 699 27.44 -57.78 5.19
CA LEU A 699 28.67 -57.36 5.84
C LEU A 699 28.41 -57.21 7.35
N ALA A 700 29.03 -58.06 8.16
CA ALA A 700 28.71 -58.20 9.58
C ALA A 700 29.11 -57.00 10.45
N ASN A 701 30.15 -56.26 10.05
CA ASN A 701 30.57 -55.04 10.74
C ASN A 701 31.14 -54.01 9.73
N PRO A 702 30.29 -53.16 9.14
CA PRO A 702 30.69 -52.11 8.21
C PRO A 702 31.42 -50.94 8.90
N HIS A 703 32.50 -50.46 8.27
CA HIS A 703 33.21 -49.24 8.64
C HIS A 703 33.19 -48.25 7.46
N LEU A 704 32.86 -46.99 7.74
CA LEU A 704 32.73 -45.91 6.77
C LEU A 704 33.83 -44.87 6.97
N THR A 705 34.49 -44.45 5.89
CA THR A 705 35.47 -43.34 5.89
C THR A 705 35.16 -42.38 4.76
N LEU A 706 35.12 -41.08 5.05
CA LEU A 706 34.90 -40.01 4.08
C LEU A 706 36.20 -39.25 3.82
N ILE A 707 36.60 -39.19 2.56
CA ILE A 707 37.83 -38.55 2.09
C ILE A 707 37.49 -37.39 1.17
N ARG A 708 38.18 -36.26 1.32
CA ARG A 708 38.14 -35.15 0.35
C ARG A 708 39.11 -35.46 -0.80
N SER A 709 38.60 -35.47 -2.03
CA SER A 709 39.37 -35.97 -3.17
C SER A 709 40.48 -35.02 -3.64
N SER A 710 40.42 -33.74 -3.28
CA SER A 710 41.42 -32.73 -3.70
C SER A 710 42.78 -32.89 -3.03
N ASP A 711 42.81 -33.40 -1.80
CA ASP A 711 44.01 -33.51 -0.96
C ASP A 711 44.18 -34.89 -0.31
N GLY A 712 43.20 -35.79 -0.48
CA GLY A 712 43.23 -37.14 0.08
C GLY A 712 42.99 -37.19 1.60
N VAL A 713 42.56 -36.08 2.22
CA VAL A 713 42.38 -36.00 3.66
C VAL A 713 41.09 -36.69 4.09
N THR A 714 41.17 -37.55 5.10
CA THR A 714 40.00 -38.09 5.80
C THR A 714 39.31 -36.97 6.56
N VAL A 715 38.08 -36.66 6.17
CA VAL A 715 37.24 -35.62 6.79
C VAL A 715 36.22 -36.19 7.77
N GLY A 716 35.91 -37.49 7.70
CA GLY A 716 35.07 -38.18 8.66
C GLY A 716 35.27 -39.69 8.65
N ALA A 717 34.98 -40.36 9.76
CA ALA A 717 34.95 -41.82 9.86
C ALA A 717 33.87 -42.24 10.86
N SER A 718 33.29 -43.42 10.67
CA SER A 718 32.28 -43.99 11.54
C SER A 718 32.31 -45.52 11.45
N ASP A 719 32.21 -46.20 12.59
CA ASP A 719 32.03 -47.66 12.71
C ASP A 719 30.60 -47.94 13.19
N ASN A 720 30.21 -47.33 14.32
CA ASN A 720 28.84 -47.34 14.83
C ASN A 720 28.26 -45.92 14.78
N TRP A 721 27.04 -45.77 14.26
CA TRP A 721 26.36 -44.48 14.19
C TRP A 721 26.06 -43.90 15.59
N GLY A 722 25.78 -44.77 16.57
CA GLY A 722 25.43 -44.37 17.94
C GLY A 722 26.57 -43.69 18.70
N ASP A 723 27.81 -43.89 18.25
CA ASP A 723 29.01 -43.31 18.85
C ASP A 723 29.33 -41.91 18.29
N ALA A 724 28.60 -41.46 17.27
CA ALA A 724 28.81 -40.15 16.67
C ALA A 724 28.39 -39.02 17.62
N ALA A 725 29.19 -37.95 17.69
CA ALA A 725 28.87 -36.77 18.52
C ALA A 725 27.53 -36.11 18.15
N ASN A 726 27.07 -36.30 16.91
CA ASN A 726 25.80 -35.81 16.39
C ASN A 726 24.76 -36.93 16.17
N ALA A 727 24.87 -38.06 16.87
CA ALA A 727 23.91 -39.18 16.77
C ALA A 727 22.44 -38.75 16.98
N ALA A 728 22.19 -37.83 17.92
CA ALA A 728 20.85 -37.27 18.14
C ALA A 728 20.29 -36.50 16.93
N ALA A 729 21.16 -35.80 16.18
CA ALA A 729 20.78 -35.09 14.96
C ALA A 729 20.55 -36.06 13.78
N ILE A 730 21.36 -37.12 13.68
CA ILE A 730 21.16 -38.20 12.70
C ILE A 730 19.81 -38.88 12.93
N GLN A 731 19.47 -39.16 14.19
CA GLN A 731 18.20 -39.76 14.58
C GLN A 731 17.02 -38.82 14.32
N SER A 732 17.13 -37.54 14.67
CA SER A 732 16.05 -36.57 14.44
C SER A 732 15.81 -36.29 12.95
N ALA A 733 16.85 -36.40 12.13
CA ALA A 733 16.76 -36.33 10.67
C ALA A 733 16.16 -37.61 10.03
N GLY A 734 15.94 -38.68 10.81
CA GLY A 734 15.36 -39.93 10.33
C GLY A 734 16.35 -40.87 9.62
N PHE A 735 17.66 -40.64 9.75
CA PHE A 735 18.71 -41.40 9.06
C PHE A 735 19.54 -42.29 10.00
N ALA A 736 19.10 -42.50 11.24
CA ALA A 736 19.74 -43.46 12.13
C ALA A 736 19.64 -44.88 11.54
N PRO A 737 20.76 -45.57 11.29
CA PRO A 737 20.75 -46.98 10.93
C PRO A 737 20.00 -47.85 11.95
N ALA A 738 19.38 -48.92 11.46
CA ALA A 738 18.51 -49.76 12.28
C ALA A 738 19.31 -50.70 13.20
N HIS A 739 20.55 -51.05 12.82
CA HIS A 739 21.42 -51.87 13.66
C HIS A 739 22.51 -51.00 14.33
N PRO A 740 22.88 -51.27 15.61
CA PRO A 740 23.89 -50.48 16.31
C PRO A 740 25.28 -50.51 15.66
N ALA A 741 25.65 -51.63 15.03
CA ALA A 741 26.95 -51.83 14.36
C ALA A 741 27.01 -51.25 12.92
N GLU A 742 26.09 -50.34 12.57
CA GLU A 742 26.05 -49.71 11.24
C GLU A 742 26.53 -48.26 11.33
N PRO A 743 27.41 -47.78 10.44
CA PRO A 743 27.95 -46.44 10.52
C PRO A 743 27.06 -45.41 9.85
N ALA A 744 27.14 -44.17 10.36
CA ALA A 744 26.57 -43.00 9.71
C ALA A 744 27.47 -41.76 9.92
N ILE A 745 27.64 -40.97 8.87
CA ILE A 745 28.33 -39.67 8.91
C ILE A 745 27.35 -38.60 8.45
N MET A 746 27.00 -37.65 9.33
CA MET A 746 26.30 -36.42 8.96
C MET A 746 27.27 -35.25 9.03
N MET A 747 27.46 -34.54 7.91
CA MET A 747 28.51 -33.52 7.79
C MET A 747 28.17 -32.46 6.74
N THR A 748 28.54 -31.21 7.03
CA THR A 748 28.50 -30.09 6.07
C THR A 748 29.80 -30.06 5.26
N LEU A 749 29.68 -30.19 3.95
CA LEU A 749 30.78 -30.31 2.98
C LEU A 749 30.82 -29.07 2.09
N ALA A 750 32.01 -28.49 1.92
CA ALA A 750 32.23 -27.42 0.96
C ALA A 750 32.09 -27.94 -0.50
N PRO A 751 31.91 -27.06 -1.49
CA PRO A 751 31.93 -27.47 -2.90
C PRO A 751 33.20 -28.25 -3.25
N GLY A 752 33.04 -29.40 -3.89
CA GLY A 752 34.15 -30.30 -4.20
C GLY A 752 33.76 -31.77 -4.29
N ALA A 753 34.73 -32.60 -4.65
CA ALA A 753 34.58 -34.05 -4.76
C ALA A 753 34.98 -34.76 -3.46
N TYR A 754 34.19 -35.75 -3.08
CA TYR A 754 34.38 -36.56 -1.88
C TYR A 754 34.18 -38.04 -2.17
N THR A 755 34.82 -38.88 -1.37
CA THR A 755 34.86 -40.33 -1.53
C THR A 755 34.54 -41.00 -0.20
N ALA A 756 33.41 -41.69 -0.13
CA ALA A 756 33.02 -42.56 0.97
C ALA A 756 33.50 -43.99 0.70
N ILE A 757 34.37 -44.51 1.55
CA ILE A 757 34.91 -45.86 1.49
C ILE A 757 34.19 -46.72 2.52
N VAL A 758 33.62 -47.84 2.06
CA VAL A 758 32.97 -48.84 2.89
C VAL A 758 33.80 -50.12 2.86
N GLN A 759 34.17 -50.60 4.04
CA GLN A 759 34.96 -51.81 4.25
C GLN A 759 34.47 -52.55 5.50
N GLY A 760 34.84 -53.83 5.66
CA GLY A 760 34.69 -54.47 6.96
C GLY A 760 35.62 -53.84 8.00
N SER A 761 35.18 -53.77 9.25
CA SER A 761 36.01 -53.27 10.36
C SER A 761 37.37 -53.99 10.41
N ALA A 762 38.44 -53.25 10.74
CA ALA A 762 39.85 -53.66 10.62
C ALA A 762 40.32 -54.07 9.20
N GLY A 763 39.54 -53.82 8.14
CA GLY A 763 39.91 -54.08 6.75
C GLY A 763 39.84 -55.54 6.30
N ILE A 764 39.22 -56.42 7.11
CA ILE A 764 39.25 -57.88 6.91
C ILE A 764 37.87 -58.52 6.63
N GLY A 765 36.77 -57.82 6.90
CA GLY A 765 35.42 -58.34 6.68
C GLY A 765 34.94 -58.17 5.24
N THR A 766 34.28 -59.21 4.69
CA THR A 766 33.61 -59.17 3.37
C THR A 766 32.13 -59.49 3.50
N GLY A 767 31.29 -58.93 2.63
CA GLY A 767 29.86 -59.21 2.62
C GLY A 767 29.07 -58.13 1.87
N VAL A 768 27.77 -58.34 1.70
CA VAL A 768 26.89 -57.37 1.02
C VAL A 768 26.63 -56.18 1.95
N ALA A 769 26.84 -54.97 1.43
CA ALA A 769 26.44 -53.75 2.12
C ALA A 769 25.65 -52.84 1.18
N LEU A 770 24.90 -51.92 1.76
CA LEU A 770 24.24 -50.82 1.06
C LEU A 770 24.78 -49.51 1.60
N VAL A 771 25.46 -48.74 0.77
CA VAL A 771 25.88 -47.36 1.08
C VAL A 771 24.87 -46.38 0.51
N GLY A 772 24.43 -45.40 1.29
CA GLY A 772 23.53 -44.34 0.84
C GLY A 772 24.09 -42.97 1.15
N VAL A 773 23.99 -42.03 0.21
CA VAL A 773 24.31 -40.61 0.39
C VAL A 773 23.02 -39.81 0.21
N TYR A 774 22.64 -39.03 1.21
CA TYR A 774 21.39 -38.27 1.24
C TYR A 774 21.66 -36.80 1.52
N GLU A 775 20.98 -35.93 0.78
CA GLU A 775 20.93 -34.51 1.09
C GLU A 775 20.07 -34.24 2.34
N ILE A 776 20.51 -33.30 3.19
CA ILE A 776 19.73 -32.81 4.34
C ILE A 776 19.25 -31.37 4.15
N ASP A 777 20.03 -30.52 3.48
CA ASP A 777 19.74 -29.09 3.31
C ASP A 777 20.08 -28.54 1.91
N HIS A 778 19.68 -27.28 1.68
CA HIS A 778 20.00 -26.47 0.50
C HIS A 778 19.59 -27.10 -0.84
N PRO A 779 18.27 -27.19 -1.16
CA PRO A 779 17.77 -27.75 -2.43
C PRO A 779 18.25 -27.00 -3.68
N GLU A 780 18.68 -25.75 -3.53
CA GLU A 780 19.29 -24.92 -4.57
C GLU A 780 20.75 -25.31 -4.89
N VAL A 781 21.41 -26.05 -4.01
CA VAL A 781 22.75 -26.62 -4.23
C VAL A 781 22.55 -28.08 -4.62
N PRO A 782 22.60 -28.51 -5.88
CA PRO A 782 22.35 -29.91 -6.22
C PRO A 782 23.56 -30.81 -5.93
N LEU A 783 23.32 -32.09 -5.61
CA LEU A 783 24.31 -33.14 -5.88
C LEU A 783 24.36 -33.33 -7.40
N ILE A 784 25.52 -33.08 -8.02
CA ILE A 784 25.66 -33.07 -9.48
C ILE A 784 26.18 -34.39 -10.05
N ASN A 785 26.87 -35.18 -9.22
CA ASN A 785 27.36 -36.51 -9.55
C ASN A 785 27.34 -37.38 -8.29
N LEU A 786 26.83 -38.59 -8.46
CA LEU A 786 26.87 -39.63 -7.49
C LEU A 786 27.27 -40.94 -8.18
N SER A 787 28.29 -41.62 -7.67
CA SER A 787 28.83 -42.83 -8.29
C SER A 787 29.16 -43.90 -7.25
N THR A 788 29.22 -45.16 -7.66
CA THR A 788 29.77 -46.21 -6.81
C THR A 788 30.62 -47.18 -7.61
N ARG A 789 31.79 -47.52 -7.06
CA ARG A 789 32.67 -48.58 -7.53
C ARG A 789 32.51 -49.80 -6.63
N GLY A 790 32.30 -50.97 -7.23
CA GLY A 790 32.15 -52.22 -6.49
C GLY A 790 32.22 -53.43 -7.42
N GLN A 791 32.12 -54.63 -6.85
CA GLN A 791 32.00 -55.83 -7.66
C GLN A 791 30.61 -55.94 -8.28
N VAL A 792 30.58 -56.21 -9.59
CA VAL A 792 29.39 -56.59 -10.34
C VAL A 792 29.39 -58.11 -10.45
N LEU A 793 28.39 -58.76 -9.85
CA LEU A 793 28.24 -60.21 -9.83
C LEU A 793 26.96 -60.63 -10.55
N ASN A 794 26.68 -61.93 -10.58
CA ASN A 794 25.52 -62.50 -11.28
C ASN A 794 24.37 -62.82 -10.32
N GLY A 795 23.17 -63.07 -10.86
CA GLY A 795 22.02 -63.50 -10.06
C GLY A 795 21.54 -62.44 -9.07
N SER A 796 21.36 -62.81 -7.80
CA SER A 796 20.91 -61.89 -6.74
C SER A 796 21.97 -60.86 -6.30
N ASP A 797 23.22 -61.05 -6.72
CA ASP A 797 24.39 -60.27 -6.29
C ASP A 797 24.83 -59.22 -7.32
N VAL A 798 23.99 -58.93 -8.32
CA VAL A 798 24.20 -57.81 -9.26
C VAL A 798 24.42 -56.50 -8.52
N MET A 799 25.19 -55.60 -9.13
CA MET A 799 25.38 -54.25 -8.57
C MET A 799 24.13 -53.42 -8.85
N ILE A 800 23.56 -52.85 -7.79
CA ILE A 800 22.34 -52.04 -7.89
C ILE A 800 22.64 -50.64 -7.40
N ALA A 801 22.42 -49.64 -8.25
CA ALA A 801 22.41 -48.23 -7.88
C ALA A 801 20.97 -47.69 -7.87
N GLY A 802 20.45 -47.37 -6.69
CA GLY A 802 19.25 -46.58 -6.50
C GLY A 802 19.55 -45.08 -6.66
N LEU A 803 18.63 -44.36 -7.30
CA LEU A 803 18.65 -42.90 -7.35
C LEU A 803 17.25 -42.34 -7.07
N ILE A 804 17.19 -41.15 -6.48
CA ILE A 804 15.94 -40.42 -6.27
C ILE A 804 16.00 -39.11 -7.05
N ILE A 805 15.05 -38.93 -7.97
CA ILE A 805 14.75 -37.63 -8.56
C ILE A 805 13.80 -36.92 -7.61
N TYR A 806 14.25 -35.81 -7.05
CA TYR A 806 13.46 -34.98 -6.15
C TYR A 806 13.34 -33.59 -6.76
N GLY A 807 12.22 -32.93 -6.51
CA GLY A 807 11.87 -31.70 -7.20
C GLY A 807 10.44 -31.72 -7.70
N ASP A 808 9.99 -30.56 -8.21
CA ASP A 808 8.63 -30.39 -8.73
C ASP A 808 8.54 -30.56 -10.25
N GLY A 809 9.66 -30.89 -10.89
CA GLY A 809 9.77 -31.13 -12.32
C GLY A 809 10.68 -32.33 -12.61
N PRO A 810 10.67 -32.84 -13.86
CA PRO A 810 11.56 -33.91 -14.26
C PRO A 810 13.01 -33.44 -14.38
N GLN A 811 13.97 -34.34 -14.13
CA GLN A 811 15.41 -34.08 -14.28
C GLN A 811 15.97 -34.93 -15.42
N GLN A 812 16.72 -34.31 -16.32
CA GLN A 812 17.54 -35.05 -17.28
C GLN A 812 18.80 -35.58 -16.61
N VAL A 813 19.02 -36.88 -16.73
CA VAL A 813 20.18 -37.57 -16.16
C VAL A 813 20.89 -38.38 -17.23
N VAL A 814 22.18 -38.61 -17.03
CA VAL A 814 22.95 -39.65 -17.71
C VAL A 814 23.40 -40.66 -16.66
N ILE A 815 23.15 -41.94 -16.91
CA ILE A 815 23.65 -43.05 -16.09
C ILE A 815 24.65 -43.81 -16.94
N THR A 816 25.89 -43.97 -16.47
CA THR A 816 26.95 -44.68 -17.19
C THR A 816 27.48 -45.83 -16.36
N VAL A 817 27.98 -46.88 -17.02
CA VAL A 817 28.79 -47.91 -16.35
C VAL A 817 30.15 -47.99 -17.02
N ALA A 818 31.22 -47.81 -16.26
CA ALA A 818 32.57 -48.12 -16.70
C ALA A 818 32.95 -49.55 -16.28
N GLY A 819 33.49 -50.31 -17.23
CA GLY A 819 34.01 -51.65 -17.06
C GLY A 819 35.40 -51.72 -17.70
N PRO A 820 35.54 -52.07 -19.00
CA PRO A 820 36.84 -52.18 -19.65
C PRO A 820 37.75 -50.95 -19.51
N SER A 821 37.18 -49.74 -19.48
CA SER A 821 37.95 -48.50 -19.32
C SER A 821 38.69 -48.40 -17.98
N LEU A 822 38.27 -49.15 -16.95
CA LEU A 822 38.88 -49.12 -15.63
C LEU A 822 40.30 -49.72 -15.59
N VAL A 823 40.69 -50.52 -16.60
CA VAL A 823 42.09 -50.99 -16.74
C VAL A 823 43.05 -49.80 -16.82
N ASN A 824 42.66 -48.74 -17.52
CA ASN A 824 43.46 -47.52 -17.66
C ASN A 824 43.57 -46.72 -16.35
N ALA A 825 42.68 -46.97 -15.41
CA ALA A 825 42.71 -46.41 -14.05
C ALA A 825 43.47 -47.30 -13.05
N GLY A 826 44.16 -48.34 -13.53
CA GLY A 826 44.94 -49.26 -12.69
C GLY A 826 44.09 -50.26 -11.89
N ILE A 827 42.81 -50.41 -12.24
CA ILE A 827 41.90 -51.35 -11.57
C ILE A 827 42.04 -52.74 -12.21
N PRO A 828 42.45 -53.77 -11.44
CA PRO A 828 42.55 -55.13 -11.96
C PRO A 828 41.17 -55.78 -12.08
N ASN A 829 41.00 -56.65 -13.08
CA ASN A 829 39.79 -57.47 -13.30
C ASN A 829 38.46 -56.67 -13.39
N PRO A 830 38.36 -55.62 -14.22
CA PRO A 830 37.07 -54.98 -14.43
C PRO A 830 36.11 -55.87 -15.20
N ILE A 831 34.81 -55.59 -15.06
CA ILE A 831 33.78 -56.28 -15.84
C ILE A 831 34.00 -56.05 -17.33
N ALA A 832 34.05 -57.13 -18.11
CA ALA A 832 34.48 -57.07 -19.51
C ALA A 832 33.39 -56.57 -20.47
N ASN A 833 32.12 -56.84 -20.17
CA ASN A 833 30.99 -56.36 -20.96
C ASN A 833 29.76 -56.07 -20.07
N PRO A 834 29.68 -54.88 -19.46
CA PRO A 834 28.55 -54.49 -18.61
C PRO A 834 27.29 -54.13 -19.41
N THR A 835 26.12 -54.50 -18.89
CA THR A 835 24.80 -54.02 -19.31
C THR A 835 24.18 -53.17 -18.20
N LEU A 836 23.30 -52.23 -18.59
CA LEU A 836 22.59 -51.32 -17.70
C LEU A 836 21.08 -51.41 -17.96
N THR A 837 20.29 -51.63 -16.91
CA THR A 837 18.82 -51.58 -16.97
C THR A 837 18.30 -50.61 -15.91
N LEU A 838 17.43 -49.69 -16.29
CA LEU A 838 16.81 -48.69 -15.42
C LEU A 838 15.34 -49.04 -15.18
N ILE A 839 14.97 -49.16 -13.91
CA ILE A 839 13.63 -49.52 -13.45
C ILE A 839 13.05 -48.36 -12.64
N ARG A 840 11.78 -48.03 -12.85
CA ARG A 840 11.04 -47.12 -11.97
C ARG A 840 10.52 -47.90 -10.77
N SER A 841 10.89 -47.49 -9.56
CA SER A 841 10.65 -48.29 -8.35
C SER A 841 9.19 -48.32 -7.91
N SER A 842 8.36 -47.37 -8.35
CA SER A 842 6.94 -47.28 -7.97
C SER A 842 6.06 -48.39 -8.56
N ASP A 843 6.40 -48.86 -9.75
CA ASP A 843 5.60 -49.82 -10.54
C ASP A 843 6.45 -50.99 -11.08
N GLY A 844 7.77 -50.98 -10.88
CA GLY A 844 8.69 -52.02 -11.34
C GLY A 844 8.93 -52.01 -12.85
N VAL A 845 8.51 -50.96 -13.56
CA VAL A 845 8.62 -50.89 -15.03
C VAL A 845 10.05 -50.57 -15.45
N VAL A 846 10.57 -51.33 -16.43
CA VAL A 846 11.83 -50.98 -17.12
C VAL A 846 11.59 -49.75 -17.98
N VAL A 847 12.27 -48.65 -17.66
CA VAL A 847 12.16 -47.37 -18.37
C VAL A 847 13.31 -47.13 -19.33
N GLY A 848 14.40 -47.89 -19.20
CA GLY A 848 15.50 -47.87 -20.17
C GLY A 848 16.42 -49.08 -19.99
N SER A 849 17.09 -49.48 -21.06
CA SER A 849 18.16 -50.48 -21.01
C SER A 849 19.22 -50.14 -22.06
N ASN A 850 20.47 -50.48 -21.79
CA ASN A 850 21.55 -50.35 -22.75
C ASN A 850 22.70 -51.34 -22.48
N ASP A 851 23.40 -51.77 -23.53
CA ASP A 851 24.61 -52.61 -23.49
C ASP A 851 25.82 -51.79 -23.99
N ASN A 852 25.69 -51.19 -25.18
CA ASN A 852 26.72 -50.34 -25.78
C ASN A 852 26.20 -48.90 -25.94
N TRP A 853 26.88 -47.91 -25.36
CA TRP A 853 26.48 -46.51 -25.47
C TRP A 853 26.41 -46.00 -26.92
N GLY A 854 27.30 -46.48 -27.79
CA GLY A 854 27.38 -46.06 -29.19
C GLY A 854 26.17 -46.45 -30.03
N ASP A 855 25.44 -47.49 -29.61
CA ASP A 855 24.25 -47.99 -30.29
C ASP A 855 22.97 -47.27 -29.83
N ALA A 856 23.06 -46.41 -28.81
CA ALA A 856 21.90 -45.67 -28.30
C ALA A 856 21.43 -44.62 -29.32
N ALA A 857 20.11 -44.49 -29.48
CA ALA A 857 19.52 -43.50 -30.39
C ALA A 857 19.93 -42.04 -30.08
N ASN A 858 20.31 -41.76 -28.83
CA ASN A 858 20.80 -40.48 -28.36
C ASN A 858 22.30 -40.46 -28.05
N ALA A 859 23.10 -41.36 -28.64
CA ALA A 859 24.56 -41.41 -28.47
C ALA A 859 25.25 -40.06 -28.77
N ALA A 860 24.81 -39.34 -29.81
CA ALA A 860 25.31 -38.00 -30.14
C ALA A 860 25.04 -36.98 -29.01
N ALA A 861 23.88 -37.06 -28.34
CA ALA A 861 23.55 -36.18 -27.22
C ALA A 861 24.36 -36.53 -25.96
N ILE A 862 24.57 -37.83 -25.69
CA ILE A 862 25.43 -38.32 -24.61
C ILE A 862 26.86 -37.80 -24.80
N GLN A 863 27.37 -37.88 -26.03
CA GLN A 863 28.70 -37.39 -26.38
C GLN A 863 28.79 -35.85 -26.27
N ALA A 864 27.80 -35.12 -26.79
CA ALA A 864 27.74 -33.66 -26.69
C ALA A 864 27.68 -33.16 -25.24
N ALA A 865 27.01 -33.91 -24.36
CA ALA A 865 26.96 -33.63 -22.93
C ALA A 865 28.25 -34.00 -22.18
N GLY A 866 29.24 -34.62 -22.85
CA GLY A 866 30.53 -34.99 -22.28
C GLY A 866 30.51 -36.29 -21.45
N PHE A 867 29.45 -37.10 -21.56
CA PHE A 867 29.27 -38.32 -20.78
C PHE A 867 29.40 -39.61 -21.60
N ALA A 868 29.96 -39.54 -22.80
CA ALA A 868 30.24 -40.73 -23.59
C ALA A 868 31.27 -41.62 -22.87
N PRO A 869 30.94 -42.89 -22.56
CA PRO A 869 31.92 -43.85 -22.08
C PRO A 869 33.12 -43.97 -23.02
N ALA A 870 34.30 -44.23 -22.44
CA ALA A 870 35.55 -44.25 -23.19
C ALA A 870 35.72 -45.55 -24.02
N HIS A 871 35.04 -46.63 -23.63
CA HIS A 871 35.05 -47.89 -24.36
C HIS A 871 33.70 -48.18 -25.02
N ALA A 872 33.70 -48.82 -26.19
CA ALA A 872 32.48 -49.05 -26.98
C ALA A 872 31.48 -50.00 -26.28
N ALA A 873 31.99 -50.99 -25.54
CA ALA A 873 31.21 -51.99 -24.80
C ALA A 873 30.70 -51.49 -23.43
N GLU A 874 30.68 -50.19 -23.20
CA GLU A 874 30.21 -49.60 -21.94
C GLU A 874 28.82 -48.97 -22.14
N PRO A 875 27.82 -49.24 -21.28
CA PRO A 875 26.48 -48.72 -21.46
C PRO A 875 26.34 -47.31 -20.91
N ALA A 876 25.49 -46.53 -21.57
CA ALA A 876 25.01 -45.25 -21.05
C ALA A 876 23.51 -45.07 -21.36
N ILE A 877 22.75 -44.56 -20.38
CA ILE A 877 21.35 -44.18 -20.56
C ILE A 877 21.23 -42.69 -20.26
N MET A 878 20.84 -41.89 -21.26
CA MET A 878 20.44 -40.50 -21.06
C MET A 878 18.93 -40.38 -21.17
N MET A 879 18.28 -39.90 -20.11
CA MET A 879 16.82 -39.85 -20.02
C MET A 879 16.35 -38.72 -19.11
N THR A 880 15.19 -38.16 -19.44
CA THR A 880 14.45 -37.24 -18.58
C THR A 880 13.53 -38.04 -17.67
N LEU A 881 13.78 -38.02 -16.36
CA LEU A 881 13.07 -38.80 -15.36
C LEU A 881 12.17 -37.89 -14.52
N ALA A 882 10.92 -38.29 -14.32
CA ALA A 882 9.99 -37.62 -13.40
C ALA A 882 10.43 -37.82 -11.93
N PRO A 883 9.98 -36.96 -10.99
CA PRO A 883 10.23 -37.17 -9.56
C PRO A 883 9.83 -38.57 -9.10
N GLY A 884 10.69 -39.22 -8.33
CA GLY A 884 10.50 -40.60 -7.88
C GLY A 884 11.81 -41.37 -7.71
N ALA A 885 11.69 -42.58 -7.15
CA ALA A 885 12.79 -43.51 -7.00
C ALA A 885 12.97 -44.39 -8.24
N TYR A 886 14.23 -44.60 -8.62
CA TYR A 886 14.64 -45.44 -9.73
C TYR A 886 15.76 -46.37 -9.31
N THR A 887 15.87 -47.50 -10.00
CA THR A 887 16.85 -48.55 -9.74
C THR A 887 17.59 -48.87 -11.02
N ALA A 888 18.89 -48.57 -11.05
CA ALA A 888 19.81 -48.98 -12.09
C ALA A 888 20.45 -50.32 -11.71
N ILE A 889 20.24 -51.34 -12.53
CA ILE A 889 20.83 -52.67 -12.37
C ILE A 889 21.99 -52.80 -13.36
N VAL A 890 23.15 -53.15 -12.83
CA VAL A 890 24.37 -53.40 -13.60
C VAL A 890 24.74 -54.87 -13.50
N GLN A 891 24.92 -55.52 -14.64
CA GLN A 891 25.28 -56.94 -14.74
C GLN A 891 26.10 -57.22 -16.00
N GLY A 892 26.79 -58.35 -16.08
CA GLY A 892 27.46 -58.77 -17.31
C GLY A 892 26.48 -59.15 -18.41
N SER A 893 26.80 -58.83 -19.67
CA SER A 893 26.02 -59.27 -20.83
C SER A 893 25.82 -60.79 -20.82
N GLY A 894 24.58 -61.24 -21.03
CA GLY A 894 24.17 -62.64 -20.91
C GLY A 894 24.20 -63.23 -19.49
N GLY A 895 24.45 -62.43 -18.44
CA GLY A 895 24.50 -62.86 -17.04
C GLY A 895 25.74 -63.68 -16.65
N GLN A 896 26.82 -63.60 -17.45
CA GLN A 896 27.97 -64.50 -17.34
C GLN A 896 29.27 -63.81 -16.91
N SER A 897 29.42 -62.49 -17.13
CA SER A 897 30.65 -61.73 -16.82
C SER A 897 30.56 -61.05 -15.44
N THR A 898 31.54 -61.31 -14.58
CA THR A 898 31.73 -60.62 -13.29
C THR A 898 33.01 -59.81 -13.29
N GLY A 899 33.11 -58.83 -12.39
CA GLY A 899 34.31 -58.00 -12.26
C GLY A 899 34.03 -56.67 -11.56
N ILE A 900 35.04 -55.80 -11.47
CA ILE A 900 34.85 -54.46 -10.89
C ILE A 900 34.14 -53.57 -11.92
N GLY A 901 33.05 -52.92 -11.51
CA GLY A 901 32.35 -51.90 -12.28
C GLY A 901 32.23 -50.59 -11.52
N LEU A 902 32.08 -49.50 -12.26
CA LEU A 902 31.79 -48.17 -11.74
C LEU A 902 30.50 -47.66 -12.37
N VAL A 903 29.43 -47.56 -11.58
CA VAL A 903 28.18 -46.91 -12.01
C VAL A 903 28.19 -45.45 -11.58
N GLY A 904 27.88 -44.56 -12.50
CA GLY A 904 27.79 -43.12 -12.27
C GLY A 904 26.44 -42.58 -12.69
N VAL A 905 25.86 -41.70 -11.88
CA VAL A 905 24.63 -40.97 -12.16
C VAL A 905 24.95 -39.48 -12.16
N TYR A 906 24.72 -38.84 -13.30
CA TYR A 906 25.08 -37.46 -13.57
C TYR A 906 23.85 -36.65 -13.91
N LYS A 907 23.77 -35.46 -13.31
CA LYS A 907 22.82 -34.43 -13.76
C LYS A 907 23.30 -33.86 -15.09
N VAL A 908 22.40 -33.74 -16.06
CA VAL A 908 22.63 -32.96 -17.28
C VAL A 908 22.04 -31.56 -17.08
N ASN A 909 22.84 -30.53 -17.40
CA ASN A 909 22.46 -29.12 -17.25
C ASN A 909 21.75 -28.58 -18.50
#